data_AF-A0A349JY58-F1
#
_entry.id   AF-A0A349JY58-F1
#
_cell.length_a   1.000
_cell.length_b   1.000
_cell.length_c   1.000
_cell.angle_alpha   90.00
_cell.angle_beta   90.00
_cell.angle_gamma   90.00
#
_symmetry.space_group_name_H-M   'P 1'
#
loop_
_entity.id
_entity.type
_entity.pdbx_description
1 polymer ?
#
loop_
_entity_poly.entity_id
_entity_poly.type
_entity_poly.pdbx_seq_one_letter_code
_entity_poly.pdbx_strand_id
1 'polypeptide(L)'
;MNMRCRAFALIAFWISGGMVTGAEKRILFLAGKDSHGWGTHQHFGGTMVLSAGMKRGGVPVEVEVVGEWPSDELLSKQDALVIYSDGWGHHPANGKLATLKRFMDAGGGLTVIHWATGLGSPGDGNKTKDQRGDPVRRQWRNLVGADFEPWHSVSRFWDASFEKLPVHEVTRGVRPFVVHDECYFHLRCDDPEHKHVTPLHGALPPVSVIDPGRSMDSGSVSAVEAVKKGELQYCAWGFERPEGGRTFGYTGGHTHWNWGRDELRMLILNGIYWTAGGEVPANGIHSRRPRSEEMLEHLKGNPGWTPKALQIALDRAGTGELITWNQYRGGPLPFGKPKAKPGGGEPGLIVEGESMKVLKDAGRPRSQKMSGFGLDVWSANAQLWWTDAKSGDILELELKVAKAGEYELHLAGTKAMDYAIQSFAVNGVTLGKPIDFFQPTGVSHTEDLKLGAATLQAGANRFSVKIEGAHPKALKGHMVGIDYLRLIEVKGRASLFDGKTLQGWEGNKKWWSVQEGALVGTIPAGQKLGHNEFLWWAGEGHDFELRMRGRVSGDPSANSGVQIRSQRREDGHAAGYQADFDDGAVWMGRIYDEHGRGLMVERGTTVVIDEGGQREATVFRKAEEYRALVKKGGWNEYVIRAAGPRIQTWINGTLASELVDHQLGQHDYSGRIAIQLHSGPGPARVEFKDLEFLDLGKTEPPKSLAGVKRVGIVPEEKNLGFEEGTLRGWTVEGEVWKGGPVKGDTVTPRRPGQSSNHDGGFWVGGYERTHADDGQGVLTSQPFKVTHPWGSFLVGGGSGPATRVELVAAKSGQVIFSARGKQLETMQAVNADLRKHLGKSIHVRVVDESSGPWGHVNYDDFRFHKKKPGRQVAPSVKGGGSNPLLSHLVPNPGEHENETVAGMRVPKGFEVDLIAQEPELTQPIAFTFDERGRIWVVEAHSYPQRQPKGQGRDRIVIFEDADVNGSFEKRSVFARGLNLVSGIEVGFGGVWVGAAPELLFIPDKDRDDVPDRDPVVLLDGWGLQDTHETLNSFTWGPDGWLYGNQGVFCHSLIGKPASGQNERTEMRAGVWRYHPTKDEFEVFSHGCSNQWGID
;
A
#
# COMPACT_ATOMS: atom_id res chain seq x y z
N MET A 1 -18.28 24.48 74.82
CA MET A 1 -16.91 24.93 75.14
C MET A 1 -15.96 23.76 74.88
N ASN A 2 -15.05 23.91 73.91
CA ASN A 2 -13.90 23.03 73.57
C ASN A 2 -14.17 21.58 73.11
N MET A 3 -13.47 20.97 72.16
CA MET A 3 -12.49 21.39 71.15
C MET A 3 -12.21 20.15 70.25
N ARG A 4 -11.80 20.40 69.00
CA ARG A 4 -11.04 19.52 68.07
C ARG A 4 -11.79 18.46 67.25
N CYS A 5 -11.85 18.69 65.94
CA CYS A 5 -11.60 17.64 64.94
C CYS A 5 -11.12 18.19 63.58
N ARG A 6 -9.94 17.66 63.18
CA ARG A 6 -9.47 17.27 61.84
C ARG A 6 -9.46 18.28 60.68
N ALA A 7 -8.25 18.70 60.30
CA ALA A 7 -7.90 19.18 58.96
C ALA A 7 -6.71 18.36 58.46
N PHE A 8 -6.83 17.75 57.28
CA PHE A 8 -5.72 17.13 56.54
C PHE A 8 -5.60 17.83 55.17
N ALA A 9 -4.45 18.47 55.01
CA ALA A 9 -3.76 19.00 53.84
C ALA A 9 -4.42 18.92 52.45
N LEU A 10 -4.76 20.09 51.92
CA LEU A 10 -4.76 20.39 50.49
C LEU A 10 -3.51 21.24 50.20
N ILE A 11 -2.44 20.62 49.69
CA ILE A 11 -1.32 21.34 49.09
C ILE A 11 -1.74 21.63 47.65
N ALA A 12 -2.15 22.86 47.39
CA ALA A 12 -2.36 23.38 46.05
C ALA A 12 -0.99 23.55 45.37
N PHE A 13 -0.64 22.64 44.46
CA PHE A 13 0.36 22.92 43.43
C PHE A 13 -0.30 23.83 42.40
N TRP A 14 0.03 25.12 42.43
CA TRP A 14 -0.20 26.04 41.33
C TRP A 14 0.61 25.55 40.13
N ILE A 15 -0.04 24.90 39.16
CA ILE A 15 0.51 24.76 37.82
C ILE A 15 0.26 26.11 37.14
N SER A 16 1.23 27.02 37.25
CA SER A 16 1.37 28.14 36.33
C SER A 16 1.75 27.58 34.96
N GLY A 17 0.75 27.17 34.17
CA GLY A 17 0.93 27.04 32.73
C GLY A 17 1.15 28.44 32.17
N GLY A 18 2.41 28.84 32.00
CA GLY A 18 2.75 30.06 31.29
C GLY A 18 2.20 29.97 29.86
N MET A 19 1.16 30.75 29.56
CA MET A 19 0.94 31.18 28.18
C MET A 19 2.21 31.92 27.76
N VAL A 20 2.78 31.55 26.61
CA VAL A 20 3.84 32.34 25.97
C VAL A 20 3.22 33.67 25.55
N THR A 21 3.31 34.68 26.41
CA THR A 21 2.94 36.07 26.12
C THR A 21 4.08 36.74 25.39
N GLY A 22 4.28 36.39 24.11
CA GLY A 22 5.11 37.16 23.19
C GLY A 22 4.29 38.29 22.56
N ALA A 23 4.90 39.44 22.29
CA ALA A 23 4.26 40.50 21.50
C ALA A 23 3.96 39.96 20.08
N GLU A 24 2.76 40.25 19.58
CA GLU A 24 2.30 39.84 18.24
C GLU A 24 3.23 40.41 17.16
N LYS A 25 3.69 39.55 16.25
CA LYS A 25 4.60 39.92 15.15
C LYS A 25 3.84 40.12 13.84
N ARG A 26 4.08 41.23 13.16
CA ARG A 26 3.47 41.59 11.88
C ARG A 26 4.37 41.19 10.72
N ILE A 27 3.90 40.26 9.90
CA ILE A 27 4.69 39.66 8.81
C ILE A 27 3.99 39.94 7.49
N LEU A 28 4.72 40.59 6.60
CA LEU A 28 4.25 40.88 5.25
C LEU A 28 4.90 39.92 4.25
N PHE A 29 4.09 39.14 3.54
CA PHE A 29 4.55 38.32 2.42
C PHE A 29 4.38 39.08 1.11
N LEU A 30 5.43 39.13 0.31
CA LEU A 30 5.46 39.63 -1.06
C LEU A 30 5.62 38.45 -2.02
N ALA A 31 4.53 38.08 -2.68
CA ALA A 31 4.51 37.02 -3.68
C ALA A 31 4.88 37.57 -5.06
N GLY A 32 5.88 36.97 -5.71
CA GLY A 32 6.20 37.24 -7.11
C GLY A 32 5.14 36.74 -8.08
N LYS A 33 5.29 37.10 -9.36
CA LYS A 33 4.47 36.52 -10.44
C LYS A 33 4.88 35.08 -10.70
N ASP A 34 3.91 34.20 -10.95
CA ASP A 34 4.21 32.82 -11.37
C ASP A 34 4.80 32.83 -12.79
N SER A 35 5.90 32.09 -13.01
CA SER A 35 6.68 32.18 -14.27
C SER A 35 6.90 30.87 -15.01
N HIS A 36 6.50 29.73 -14.43
CA HIS A 36 6.62 28.42 -15.04
C HIS A 36 5.27 27.69 -15.16
N GLY A 37 5.30 26.52 -15.81
CA GLY A 37 4.14 25.64 -15.97
C GLY A 37 3.58 25.15 -14.63
N TRP A 38 2.40 24.51 -14.71
CA TRP A 38 1.65 24.06 -13.55
C TRP A 38 2.50 23.26 -12.55
N GLY A 39 2.43 23.62 -11.26
CA GLY A 39 3.18 23.00 -10.17
C GLY A 39 4.63 23.47 -9.99
N THR A 40 5.12 24.38 -10.85
CA THR A 40 6.47 24.98 -10.79
C THR A 40 6.40 26.51 -10.73
N HIS A 41 7.29 27.16 -9.96
CA HIS A 41 7.30 28.63 -9.72
C HIS A 41 5.91 29.18 -9.35
N GLN A 42 5.22 28.50 -8.44
CA GLN A 42 3.90 28.91 -7.94
C GLN A 42 4.10 29.82 -6.72
N HIS A 43 4.65 31.01 -6.95
CA HIS A 43 5.05 31.96 -5.93
C HIS A 43 3.86 32.40 -5.07
N PHE A 44 2.74 32.73 -5.72
CA PHE A 44 1.53 33.13 -5.00
C PHE A 44 0.93 31.94 -4.25
N GLY A 45 0.82 30.78 -4.89
CA GLY A 45 0.30 29.57 -4.26
C GLY A 45 1.11 29.14 -3.03
N GLY A 46 2.44 29.07 -3.13
CA GLY A 46 3.29 28.71 -2.01
C GLY A 46 3.29 29.77 -0.89
N THR A 47 3.18 31.05 -1.23
CA THR A 47 3.00 32.14 -0.25
C THR A 47 1.71 31.97 0.56
N MET A 48 0.60 31.61 -0.10
CA MET A 48 -0.67 31.36 0.58
C MET A 48 -0.58 30.14 1.52
N VAL A 49 0.15 29.10 1.11
CA VAL A 49 0.41 27.92 1.97
C VAL A 49 1.24 28.29 3.21
N LEU A 50 2.33 29.04 3.04
CA LEU A 50 3.23 29.42 4.14
C LEU A 50 2.56 30.42 5.09
N SER A 51 1.85 31.42 4.58
CA SER A 51 1.11 32.40 5.38
C SER A 51 0.01 31.73 6.23
N ALA A 52 -0.73 30.77 5.66
CA ALA A 52 -1.69 29.96 6.40
C ALA A 52 -1.00 29.05 7.45
N GLY A 53 0.22 28.59 7.15
CA GLY A 53 1.09 27.90 8.10
C GLY A 53 1.43 28.77 9.31
N MET A 54 1.86 30.02 9.09
CA MET A 54 2.17 30.98 10.15
C MET A 54 0.94 31.27 11.03
N LYS A 55 -0.22 31.59 10.43
CA LYS A 55 -1.46 31.88 11.17
C LYS A 55 -1.94 30.73 12.05
N ARG A 56 -1.63 29.48 11.67
CA ARG A 56 -2.02 28.26 12.40
C ARG A 56 -0.92 27.69 13.29
N GLY A 57 0.28 28.29 13.26
CA GLY A 57 1.51 27.76 13.87
C GLY A 57 1.56 27.83 15.40
N GLY A 58 0.53 28.41 16.04
CA GLY A 58 0.48 28.58 17.50
C GLY A 58 1.41 29.70 18.03
N VAL A 59 1.96 30.53 17.14
CA VAL A 59 2.75 31.72 17.49
C VAL A 59 1.91 32.99 17.27
N PRO A 60 2.09 34.05 18.10
CA PRO A 60 1.32 35.28 17.97
C PRO A 60 1.81 36.10 16.77
N VAL A 61 1.07 36.03 15.65
CA VAL A 61 1.40 36.70 14.40
C VAL A 61 0.19 37.29 13.69
N GLU A 62 0.37 38.48 13.12
CA GLU A 62 -0.50 39.04 12.10
C GLU A 62 0.20 38.88 10.74
N VAL A 63 -0.54 38.41 9.72
CA VAL A 63 0.06 38.09 8.41
C VAL A 63 -0.77 38.69 7.28
N GLU A 64 -0.10 39.50 6.46
CA GLU A 64 -0.62 40.13 5.24
C GLU A 64 0.14 39.60 4.00
N VAL A 65 -0.55 39.46 2.86
CA VAL A 65 0.03 39.00 1.60
C VAL A 65 -0.24 40.04 0.51
N VAL A 66 0.82 40.48 -0.17
CA VAL A 66 0.76 41.43 -1.29
C VAL A 66 1.41 40.84 -2.55
N GLY A 67 0.91 41.22 -3.72
CA GLY A 67 1.48 40.80 -5.02
C GLY A 67 2.35 41.87 -5.70
N GLU A 68 2.45 43.05 -5.11
CA GLU A 68 3.24 44.18 -5.60
C GLU A 68 4.06 44.78 -4.46
N TRP A 69 5.13 45.50 -4.81
CA TRP A 69 6.03 46.10 -3.82
C TRP A 69 5.26 47.05 -2.87
N PRO A 70 5.38 46.88 -1.54
CA PRO A 70 4.61 47.68 -0.58
C PRO A 70 5.08 49.14 -0.54
N SER A 71 4.19 50.04 -0.11
CA SER A 71 4.58 51.42 0.20
C SER A 71 5.54 51.46 1.40
N ASP A 72 6.39 52.48 1.48
CA ASP A 72 7.29 52.69 2.62
C ASP A 72 6.51 52.74 3.96
N GLU A 73 5.30 53.31 3.95
CA GLU A 73 4.44 53.36 5.13
C GLU A 73 3.96 51.97 5.55
N LEU A 74 3.48 51.14 4.61
CA LEU A 74 3.03 49.79 4.91
C LEU A 74 4.18 48.94 5.43
N LEU A 75 5.34 49.01 4.76
CA LEU A 75 6.54 48.24 5.14
C LEU A 75 7.07 48.65 6.51
N SER A 76 7.07 49.94 6.85
CA SER A 76 7.55 50.43 8.16
C SER A 76 6.73 49.94 9.36
N LYS A 77 5.51 49.43 9.11
CA LYS A 77 4.63 48.86 10.14
C LYS A 77 4.86 47.36 10.35
N GLN A 78 5.78 46.73 9.63
CA GLN A 78 5.99 45.28 9.71
C GLN A 78 7.21 44.95 10.55
N ASP A 79 7.23 43.77 11.14
CA ASP A 79 8.40 43.21 11.83
C ASP A 79 9.27 42.37 10.87
N ALA A 80 8.67 41.80 9.83
CA ALA A 80 9.40 41.10 8.77
C ALA A 80 8.75 41.21 7.39
N LEU A 81 9.59 41.17 6.35
CA LEU A 81 9.20 41.02 4.95
C LEU A 81 9.66 39.66 4.42
N VAL A 82 8.74 38.88 3.87
CA VAL A 82 9.04 37.61 3.19
C VAL A 82 8.91 37.82 1.69
N ILE A 83 9.97 37.58 0.92
CA ILE A 83 9.95 37.66 -0.55
C ILE A 83 10.08 36.25 -1.11
N TYR A 84 9.05 35.80 -1.83
CA TYR A 84 9.09 34.55 -2.58
C TYR A 84 8.73 34.83 -4.03
N SER A 85 9.74 34.82 -4.91
CA SER A 85 9.61 35.31 -6.28
C SER A 85 10.73 34.78 -7.18
N ASP A 86 10.60 35.08 -8.46
CA ASP A 86 11.76 35.14 -9.36
C ASP A 86 12.77 36.20 -8.91
N GLY A 87 13.96 36.12 -9.49
CA GLY A 87 15.12 36.93 -9.16
C GLY A 87 15.57 37.76 -10.34
N TRP A 88 16.81 38.26 -10.27
CA TRP A 88 17.46 38.95 -11.39
C TRP A 88 16.61 40.14 -11.88
N GLY A 89 16.45 40.31 -13.19
CA GLY A 89 15.64 41.38 -13.77
C GLY A 89 14.17 41.36 -13.34
N HIS A 90 13.66 40.23 -12.85
CA HIS A 90 12.28 40.07 -12.39
C HIS A 90 12.13 40.18 -10.86
N HIS A 91 13.23 40.41 -10.13
CA HIS A 91 13.20 40.52 -8.68
C HIS A 91 12.40 41.77 -8.24
N PRO A 92 11.43 41.64 -7.32
CA PRO A 92 10.55 42.74 -6.95
C PRO A 92 11.26 43.87 -6.19
N ALA A 93 12.40 43.58 -5.54
CA ALA A 93 13.24 44.59 -4.87
C ALA A 93 14.17 45.38 -5.80
N ASN A 94 14.13 45.16 -7.11
CA ASN A 94 14.94 45.93 -8.07
C ASN A 94 14.62 47.44 -7.95
N GLY A 95 15.66 48.25 -7.72
CA GLY A 95 15.51 49.69 -7.48
C GLY A 95 14.94 50.07 -6.11
N LYS A 96 14.79 49.12 -5.17
CA LYS A 96 14.17 49.33 -3.84
C LYS A 96 15.12 49.11 -2.66
N LEU A 97 16.41 48.89 -2.93
CA LEU A 97 17.43 48.64 -1.90
C LEU A 97 17.49 49.72 -0.81
N ALA A 98 17.31 50.99 -1.16
CA ALA A 98 17.32 52.08 -0.18
C ALA A 98 16.16 51.98 0.82
N THR A 99 14.96 51.63 0.35
CA THR A 99 13.78 51.39 1.19
C THR A 99 13.98 50.16 2.07
N LEU A 100 14.46 49.06 1.48
CA LEU A 100 14.69 47.82 2.23
C LEU A 100 15.79 47.99 3.30
N LYS A 101 16.86 48.71 2.98
CA LYS A 101 17.91 49.04 3.95
C LYS A 101 17.36 49.83 5.12
N ARG A 102 16.57 50.89 4.88
CA ARG A 102 15.93 51.67 5.96
C ARG A 102 15.05 50.80 6.86
N PHE A 103 14.27 49.90 6.27
CA PHE A 103 13.43 48.96 7.00
C PHE A 103 14.25 48.02 7.89
N MET A 104 15.31 47.41 7.34
CA MET A 104 16.14 46.47 8.10
C MET A 104 17.01 47.15 9.16
N ASP A 105 17.52 48.36 8.90
CA ASP A 105 18.26 49.15 9.89
C ASP A 105 17.36 49.61 11.05
N ALA A 106 16.04 49.69 10.83
CA ALA A 106 15.05 49.93 11.89
C ALA A 106 14.69 48.64 12.67
N GLY A 107 15.37 47.52 12.42
CA GLY A 107 15.16 46.23 13.08
C GLY A 107 14.25 45.25 12.33
N GLY A 108 13.78 45.60 11.13
CA GLY A 108 12.95 44.71 10.30
C GLY A 108 13.71 43.48 9.81
N GLY A 109 13.04 42.33 9.83
CA GLY A 109 13.54 41.05 9.32
C GLY A 109 13.30 40.84 7.83
N LEU A 110 14.15 40.06 7.17
CA LEU A 110 13.99 39.69 5.76
C LEU A 110 14.02 38.18 5.58
N THR A 111 13.06 37.61 4.86
CA THR A 111 13.14 36.23 4.38
C THR A 111 13.15 36.23 2.86
N VAL A 112 14.09 35.50 2.24
CA VAL A 112 14.18 35.34 0.79
C VAL A 112 14.09 33.87 0.39
N ILE A 113 13.15 33.55 -0.49
CA ILE A 113 12.86 32.18 -0.92
C ILE A 113 13.08 32.04 -2.42
N HIS A 114 13.75 30.96 -2.82
CA HIS A 114 14.01 30.57 -4.21
C HIS A 114 14.88 31.59 -4.97
N TRP A 115 14.45 32.04 -6.15
CA TRP A 115 15.15 33.04 -6.93
C TRP A 115 15.20 34.43 -6.29
N ALA A 116 14.37 34.71 -5.27
CA ALA A 116 14.48 35.93 -4.46
C ALA A 116 15.84 36.04 -3.74
N THR A 117 16.65 34.98 -3.72
CA THR A 117 18.03 35.01 -3.19
C THR A 117 19.00 35.80 -4.08
N GLY A 118 18.67 36.05 -5.36
CA GLY A 118 19.51 36.79 -6.30
C GLY A 118 18.86 38.05 -6.86
N LEU A 119 19.47 39.21 -6.60
CA LEU A 119 19.04 40.51 -7.14
C LEU A 119 19.70 40.81 -8.50
N GLY A 120 18.98 41.48 -9.40
CA GLY A 120 19.53 41.92 -10.67
C GLY A 120 20.45 43.16 -10.55
N SER A 121 21.43 43.24 -11.44
CA SER A 121 22.36 44.36 -11.61
C SER A 121 22.56 44.72 -13.10
N PRO A 122 23.03 45.94 -13.43
CA PRO A 122 23.28 46.32 -14.83
C PRO A 122 24.31 45.44 -15.58
N GLY A 123 25.06 44.57 -14.89
CA GLY A 123 26.11 43.70 -15.46
C GLY A 123 25.70 42.25 -15.78
N ASP A 124 24.45 41.88 -15.47
CA ASP A 124 23.97 40.48 -15.40
C ASP A 124 24.07 39.66 -16.70
N GLY A 125 24.11 40.33 -17.85
CA GLY A 125 24.20 39.69 -19.18
C GLY A 125 25.62 39.32 -19.62
N ASN A 126 26.66 39.70 -18.88
CA ASN A 126 28.05 39.47 -19.28
C ASN A 126 28.61 38.16 -18.70
N LYS A 127 28.86 37.17 -19.58
CA LYS A 127 29.32 35.81 -19.25
C LYS A 127 30.71 35.69 -18.60
N THR A 128 31.39 36.80 -18.31
CA THR A 128 32.84 36.82 -18.04
C THR A 128 33.29 37.63 -16.83
N LYS A 129 32.39 38.27 -16.08
CA LYS A 129 32.77 39.09 -14.91
C LYS A 129 32.33 38.43 -13.61
N ASP A 130 33.31 38.14 -12.74
CA ASP A 130 33.10 38.01 -11.30
C ASP A 130 32.35 39.26 -10.81
N GLN A 131 31.16 39.07 -10.22
CA GLN A 131 30.29 40.17 -9.79
C GLN A 131 30.49 40.54 -8.31
N ARG A 132 31.50 39.98 -7.65
CA ARG A 132 31.85 40.35 -6.27
C ARG A 132 32.01 41.87 -6.08
N GLY A 133 32.52 42.57 -7.08
CA GLY A 133 32.71 44.02 -7.06
C GLY A 133 31.47 44.86 -7.39
N ASP A 134 30.37 44.26 -7.85
CA ASP A 134 29.18 45.02 -8.25
C ASP A 134 28.56 45.74 -7.04
N PRO A 135 28.34 47.08 -7.09
CA PRO A 135 27.81 47.83 -5.95
C PRO A 135 26.39 47.42 -5.53
N VAL A 136 25.53 47.05 -6.48
CA VAL A 136 24.14 46.65 -6.21
C VAL A 136 24.11 45.28 -5.55
N ARG A 137 24.89 44.33 -6.07
CA ARG A 137 25.06 42.98 -5.50
C ARG A 137 25.68 43.00 -4.11
N ARG A 138 26.70 43.84 -3.89
CA ARG A 138 27.28 44.04 -2.55
C ARG A 138 26.27 44.61 -1.56
N GLN A 139 25.49 45.61 -1.97
CA GLN A 139 24.41 46.13 -1.12
C GLN A 139 23.38 45.04 -0.81
N TRP A 140 23.04 44.20 -1.78
CA TRP A 140 22.15 43.06 -1.56
C TRP A 140 22.73 42.06 -0.55
N ARG A 141 23.98 41.62 -0.71
CA ARG A 141 24.65 40.72 0.25
C ARG A 141 24.72 41.30 1.66
N ASN A 142 24.91 42.60 1.81
CA ASN A 142 24.87 43.26 3.13
C ASN A 142 23.49 43.19 3.81
N LEU A 143 22.42 42.90 3.06
CA LEU A 143 21.08 42.67 3.57
C LEU A 143 20.79 41.17 3.73
N VAL A 144 21.19 40.33 2.76
CA VAL A 144 20.81 38.90 2.73
C VAL A 144 21.86 37.92 3.25
N GLY A 145 23.11 38.33 3.40
CA GLY A 145 24.23 37.50 3.86
C GLY A 145 24.86 36.67 2.74
N ALA A 146 24.05 35.87 2.05
CA ALA A 146 24.47 35.07 0.89
C ALA A 146 23.57 35.33 -0.32
N ASP A 147 24.14 35.40 -1.52
CA ASP A 147 23.40 35.66 -2.75
C ASP A 147 23.69 34.62 -3.84
N PHE A 148 22.69 34.31 -4.66
CA PHE A 148 22.91 33.55 -5.88
C PHE A 148 23.55 34.46 -6.93
N GLU A 149 24.80 34.21 -7.33
CA GLU A 149 25.54 34.97 -8.35
C GLU A 149 25.73 34.12 -9.63
N PRO A 150 25.44 34.62 -10.84
CA PRO A 150 25.50 33.82 -12.04
C PRO A 150 26.93 33.56 -12.42
N TRP A 151 27.16 32.43 -13.09
CA TRP A 151 28.47 31.91 -13.46
C TRP A 151 29.36 31.58 -12.26
N HIS A 152 28.93 31.90 -11.02
CA HIS A 152 29.57 31.53 -9.79
C HIS A 152 28.80 30.41 -9.08
N SER A 153 27.55 30.69 -8.71
CA SER A 153 26.61 29.81 -8.03
C SER A 153 25.96 28.82 -8.99
N VAL A 154 25.47 27.71 -8.44
CA VAL A 154 24.80 26.65 -9.18
C VAL A 154 23.32 26.65 -8.82
N SER A 155 22.43 26.62 -9.81
CA SER A 155 21.01 26.32 -9.64
C SER A 155 20.66 25.06 -10.43
N ARG A 156 20.35 23.97 -9.75
CA ARG A 156 20.05 22.67 -10.35
C ARG A 156 19.06 21.90 -9.50
N PHE A 157 18.39 20.93 -10.11
CA PHE A 157 17.65 19.90 -9.39
C PHE A 157 18.61 18.86 -8.80
N TRP A 158 18.52 18.65 -7.51
CA TRP A 158 19.26 17.61 -6.79
C TRP A 158 18.60 17.36 -5.42
N ASP A 159 19.06 16.29 -4.77
CA ASP A 159 18.58 15.90 -3.45
C ASP A 159 19.33 16.67 -2.37
N ALA A 160 18.79 17.82 -1.97
CA ALA A 160 19.34 18.63 -0.89
C ALA A 160 19.08 17.97 0.46
N SER A 161 20.13 17.45 1.10
CA SER A 161 20.04 16.79 2.41
C SER A 161 20.10 17.80 3.57
N PHE A 162 19.07 17.73 4.43
CA PHE A 162 18.95 18.42 5.70
C PHE A 162 19.17 17.44 6.87
N GLU A 163 19.97 16.38 6.67
CA GLU A 163 20.23 15.38 7.72
C GLU A 163 21.17 15.88 8.81
N LYS A 164 22.01 16.87 8.48
CA LYS A 164 22.94 17.51 9.40
C LYS A 164 22.49 18.95 9.64
N LEU A 165 21.69 19.14 10.68
CA LEU A 165 21.20 20.45 11.12
C LEU A 165 22.10 20.99 12.24
N PRO A 166 22.61 22.22 12.13
CA PRO A 166 23.33 22.85 13.23
C PRO A 166 22.40 23.18 14.39
N VAL A 167 22.98 23.48 15.55
CA VAL A 167 22.24 24.06 16.67
C VAL A 167 21.97 25.53 16.34
N HIS A 168 20.74 25.83 15.93
CA HIS A 168 20.26 27.19 15.65
C HIS A 168 18.77 27.28 15.98
N GLU A 169 18.23 28.48 16.27
CA GLU A 169 16.80 28.62 16.58
C GLU A 169 15.91 28.16 15.42
N VAL A 170 16.31 28.47 14.19
CA VAL A 170 15.59 28.09 12.97
C VAL A 170 15.47 26.58 12.79
N THR A 171 16.40 25.78 13.33
CA THR A 171 16.40 24.31 13.20
C THR A 171 15.69 23.59 14.34
N ARG A 172 15.14 24.30 15.33
CA ARG A 172 14.41 23.70 16.46
C ARG A 172 13.21 22.87 15.97
N GLY A 173 13.14 21.63 16.46
CA GLY A 173 12.08 20.66 16.12
C GLY A 173 12.15 20.06 14.71
N VAL A 174 13.02 20.58 13.84
CA VAL A 174 13.13 20.09 12.46
C VAL A 174 13.84 18.74 12.49
N ARG A 175 13.14 17.69 12.04
CA ARG A 175 13.72 16.35 11.91
C ARG A 175 14.59 16.25 10.65
N PRO A 176 15.61 15.39 10.62
CA PRO A 176 16.37 15.08 9.40
C PRO A 176 15.47 14.79 8.20
N PHE A 177 15.74 15.43 7.06
CA PHE A 177 14.97 15.23 5.84
C PHE A 177 15.83 15.49 4.59
N VAL A 178 15.36 15.08 3.42
CA VAL A 178 16.00 15.34 2.12
C VAL A 178 14.95 15.89 1.19
N VAL A 179 15.19 16.97 0.46
CA VAL A 179 14.22 17.51 -0.50
C VAL A 179 14.81 17.47 -1.91
N HIS A 180 14.06 16.94 -2.87
CA HIS A 180 14.41 17.07 -4.28
C HIS A 180 13.80 18.36 -4.80
N ASP A 181 14.62 19.34 -5.10
CA ASP A 181 14.16 20.63 -5.61
C ASP A 181 15.27 21.32 -6.39
N GLU A 182 14.94 22.45 -7.03
CA GLU A 182 15.94 23.34 -7.62
C GLU A 182 16.63 24.15 -6.52
N CYS A 183 17.48 23.50 -5.73
CA CYS A 183 18.20 24.14 -4.63
C CYS A 183 19.54 24.71 -5.13
N TYR A 184 19.83 25.96 -4.77
CA TYR A 184 21.03 26.65 -5.23
C TYR A 184 22.14 26.52 -4.21
N PHE A 185 23.36 26.40 -4.69
CA PHE A 185 24.52 26.23 -3.85
C PHE A 185 25.75 26.92 -4.44
N HIS A 186 26.85 26.88 -3.70
CA HIS A 186 28.01 27.73 -3.95
C HIS A 186 27.59 29.21 -4.03
N LEU A 187 26.76 29.61 -3.05
CA LEU A 187 26.27 30.97 -2.91
C LEU A 187 27.43 31.89 -2.60
N ARG A 188 27.41 33.10 -3.16
CA ARG A 188 28.43 34.09 -2.88
C ARG A 188 28.15 34.68 -1.49
N CYS A 189 29.18 34.67 -0.65
CA CYS A 189 29.13 35.16 0.72
C CYS A 189 30.39 36.01 0.98
N ASP A 190 30.22 37.21 1.53
CA ASP A 190 31.34 38.09 1.90
C ASP A 190 31.84 37.83 3.34
N ASP A 191 31.21 36.89 4.07
CA ASP A 191 31.59 36.40 5.40
C ASP A 191 32.04 34.92 5.33
N PRO A 192 33.25 34.64 4.82
CA PRO A 192 33.72 33.27 4.58
C PRO A 192 34.04 32.49 5.87
N GLU A 193 34.14 33.17 7.01
CA GLU A 193 34.35 32.54 8.32
C GLU A 193 33.03 32.24 9.05
N HIS A 194 31.88 32.58 8.44
CA HIS A 194 30.55 32.36 9.00
C HIS A 194 30.35 32.99 10.38
N LYS A 195 30.91 34.19 10.59
CA LYS A 195 30.75 34.94 11.86
C LYS A 195 29.33 35.45 12.07
N HIS A 196 28.66 35.78 10.98
CA HIS A 196 27.32 36.36 10.93
C HIS A 196 26.38 35.52 10.07
N VAL A 197 26.88 34.86 9.02
CA VAL A 197 26.11 33.94 8.18
C VAL A 197 26.26 32.50 8.68
N THR A 198 25.19 31.93 9.23
CA THR A 198 25.14 30.54 9.69
C THR A 198 24.46 29.63 8.65
N PRO A 199 25.19 28.71 8.00
CA PRO A 199 24.59 27.65 7.20
C PRO A 199 23.66 26.79 8.04
N LEU A 200 22.43 26.54 7.59
CA LEU A 200 21.42 25.78 8.35
C LEU A 200 21.33 24.30 7.97
N HIS A 201 22.17 23.86 7.04
CA HIS A 201 22.45 22.46 6.75
C HIS A 201 23.83 22.34 6.09
N GLY A 202 24.30 21.10 5.87
CA GLY A 202 25.39 20.81 4.95
C GLY A 202 25.08 19.61 4.06
N ALA A 203 25.12 19.81 2.74
CA ALA A 203 24.89 18.76 1.75
C ALA A 203 25.98 18.77 0.67
N LEU A 204 26.28 17.61 0.09
CA LEU A 204 27.24 17.47 -1.01
C LEU A 204 26.48 17.23 -2.32
N PRO A 205 26.29 18.25 -3.16
CA PRO A 205 25.68 18.06 -4.46
C PRO A 205 26.58 17.21 -5.37
N PRO A 206 26.02 16.45 -6.32
CA PRO A 206 26.83 15.72 -7.29
C PRO A 206 27.65 16.68 -8.16
N VAL A 207 28.94 16.38 -8.38
CA VAL A 207 29.77 17.19 -9.30
C VAL A 207 29.18 17.23 -10.71
N SER A 208 28.44 16.19 -11.11
CA SER A 208 27.77 16.09 -12.42
C SER A 208 26.71 17.15 -12.68
N VAL A 209 26.18 17.82 -11.65
CA VAL A 209 25.22 18.91 -11.85
C VAL A 209 25.92 20.27 -12.09
N ILE A 210 27.23 20.34 -11.92
CA ILE A 210 28.04 21.56 -12.10
C ILE A 210 28.73 21.52 -13.47
N ASP A 211 28.51 22.55 -14.29
CA ASP A 211 29.02 22.61 -15.66
C ASP A 211 29.55 24.02 -15.96
N PRO A 212 30.75 24.39 -15.46
CA PRO A 212 31.21 25.77 -15.47
C PRO A 212 31.24 26.40 -16.86
N GLY A 213 30.64 27.59 -16.99
CA GLY A 213 30.67 28.34 -18.25
C GLY A 213 29.65 27.91 -19.31
N ARG A 214 28.82 26.89 -19.04
CA ARG A 214 27.74 26.49 -19.95
C ARG A 214 26.54 27.43 -19.92
N SER A 215 26.06 27.80 -18.74
CA SER A 215 24.93 28.70 -18.55
C SER A 215 25.12 29.54 -17.29
N MET A 216 24.32 30.60 -17.16
CA MET A 216 24.48 31.55 -16.05
C MET A 216 24.27 30.93 -14.67
N ASP A 217 23.70 29.72 -14.61
CA ASP A 217 23.32 29.00 -13.40
C ASP A 217 24.07 27.68 -13.22
N SER A 218 25.10 27.42 -14.05
CA SER A 218 25.81 26.15 -14.05
C SER A 218 27.04 26.10 -13.15
N GLY A 219 27.28 27.15 -12.37
CA GLY A 219 28.41 27.26 -11.44
C GLY A 219 29.73 27.71 -12.06
N SER A 220 30.75 27.72 -11.19
CA SER A 220 32.13 28.09 -11.50
C SER A 220 33.09 26.91 -11.31
N VAL A 221 34.32 27.05 -11.82
CA VAL A 221 35.40 26.08 -11.55
C VAL A 221 35.62 25.91 -10.03
N SER A 222 35.51 26.99 -9.25
CA SER A 222 35.63 26.89 -7.78
C SER A 222 34.47 26.12 -7.14
N ALA A 223 33.27 26.11 -7.72
CA ALA A 223 32.17 25.27 -7.26
C ALA A 223 32.51 23.78 -7.44
N VAL A 224 33.08 23.44 -8.60
CA VAL A 224 33.55 22.07 -8.89
C VAL A 224 34.65 21.67 -7.89
N GLU A 225 35.62 22.54 -7.65
CA GLU A 225 36.72 22.28 -6.73
C GLU A 225 36.25 22.11 -5.28
N ALA A 226 35.36 22.98 -4.80
CA ALA A 226 34.80 22.92 -3.45
C ALA A 226 34.08 21.58 -3.22
N VAL A 227 33.19 21.20 -4.14
CA VAL A 227 32.45 19.94 -4.05
C VAL A 227 33.37 18.73 -4.18
N LYS A 228 34.38 18.76 -5.07
CA LYS A 228 35.39 17.68 -5.19
C LYS A 228 36.22 17.51 -3.92
N LYS A 229 36.48 18.59 -3.17
CA LYS A 229 37.17 18.56 -1.87
C LYS A 229 36.26 18.07 -0.73
N GLY A 230 34.98 17.84 -0.99
CA GLY A 230 34.00 17.46 0.03
C GLY A 230 33.56 18.63 0.91
N GLU A 231 33.69 19.86 0.43
CA GLU A 231 33.20 21.05 1.14
C GLU A 231 31.67 21.05 1.11
N LEU A 232 31.05 20.98 2.30
CA LEU A 232 29.60 20.98 2.44
C LEU A 232 29.01 22.27 1.90
N GLN A 233 27.99 22.11 1.06
CA GLN A 233 27.24 23.21 0.49
C GLN A 233 25.96 23.45 1.29
N TYR A 234 25.46 24.68 1.25
CA TYR A 234 24.22 25.04 1.92
C TYR A 234 23.20 25.73 1.00
N CYS A 235 21.93 25.43 1.24
CA CYS A 235 20.78 25.96 0.50
C CYS A 235 19.82 26.73 1.42
N ALA A 236 20.10 26.72 2.73
CA ALA A 236 19.41 27.50 3.74
C ALA A 236 20.44 28.13 4.68
N TRP A 237 20.22 29.37 5.09
CA TRP A 237 21.10 30.08 6.04
C TRP A 237 20.33 31.07 6.89
N GLY A 238 20.84 31.33 8.09
CA GLY A 238 20.50 32.50 8.90
C GLY A 238 21.61 33.54 8.80
N PHE A 239 21.26 34.82 8.80
CA PHE A 239 22.21 35.92 8.78
C PHE A 239 21.82 36.96 9.82
N GLU A 240 22.68 37.17 10.81
CA GLU A 240 22.51 38.24 11.80
C GLU A 240 23.34 39.45 11.35
N ARG A 241 22.66 40.50 10.91
CA ARG A 241 23.34 41.67 10.35
C ARG A 241 24.13 42.41 11.43
N PRO A 242 25.38 42.82 11.14
CA PRO A 242 26.16 43.65 12.06
C PRO A 242 25.44 44.97 12.46
N GLU A 243 24.70 45.55 11.51
CA GLU A 243 23.94 46.80 11.70
C GLU A 243 22.55 46.59 12.32
N GLY A 244 22.22 45.37 12.75
CA GLY A 244 20.90 45.00 13.26
C GLY A 244 19.95 44.46 12.20
N GLY A 245 18.98 43.66 12.65
CA GLY A 245 18.06 42.89 11.79
C GLY A 245 18.59 41.50 11.45
N ARG A 246 17.68 40.62 11.01
CA ARG A 246 17.95 39.21 10.73
C ARG A 246 17.45 38.85 9.33
N THR A 247 18.21 37.99 8.63
CA THR A 247 17.79 37.43 7.35
C THR A 247 17.79 35.91 7.36
N PHE A 248 16.71 35.31 6.87
CA PHE A 248 16.65 33.87 6.58
C PHE A 248 16.57 33.66 5.07
N GLY A 249 17.48 32.87 4.53
CA GLY A 249 17.49 32.50 3.12
C GLY A 249 17.21 31.03 2.93
N TYR A 250 16.41 30.71 1.90
CA TYR A 250 16.22 29.35 1.41
C TYR A 250 16.13 29.35 -0.11
N THR A 251 16.97 28.57 -0.80
CA THR A 251 17.07 28.60 -2.27
C THR A 251 16.08 27.67 -2.97
N GLY A 252 15.47 26.72 -2.25
CA GLY A 252 14.46 25.83 -2.83
C GLY A 252 13.09 26.51 -2.95
N GLY A 253 12.06 25.74 -3.27
CA GLY A 253 10.70 26.24 -3.51
C GLY A 253 10.28 26.18 -4.98
N HIS A 254 11.11 25.70 -5.91
CA HIS A 254 10.72 25.56 -7.32
C HIS A 254 9.48 24.67 -7.45
N THR A 255 9.49 23.53 -6.75
CA THR A 255 8.43 22.52 -6.80
C THR A 255 7.36 22.80 -5.74
N HIS A 256 6.17 23.23 -6.17
CA HIS A 256 5.08 23.63 -5.26
C HIS A 256 4.69 22.51 -4.28
N TRP A 257 4.78 21.26 -4.70
CA TRP A 257 4.38 20.10 -3.91
C TRP A 257 5.29 19.84 -2.70
N ASN A 258 6.50 20.37 -2.69
CA ASN A 258 7.43 20.25 -1.56
C ASN A 258 6.87 20.93 -0.30
N TRP A 259 5.94 21.87 -0.43
CA TRP A 259 5.20 22.43 0.71
C TRP A 259 4.32 21.42 1.43
N GLY A 260 4.07 20.24 0.85
CA GLY A 260 3.46 19.09 1.55
C GLY A 260 4.33 18.50 2.67
N ARG A 261 5.64 18.76 2.65
CA ARG A 261 6.59 18.20 3.63
C ARG A 261 6.63 18.98 4.93
N ASP A 262 6.43 18.27 6.04
CA ASP A 262 6.26 18.90 7.36
C ASP A 262 7.57 19.48 7.88
N GLU A 263 8.70 18.81 7.67
CA GLU A 263 10.03 19.27 8.09
C GLU A 263 10.47 20.53 7.34
N LEU A 264 10.26 20.55 6.01
CA LEU A 264 10.57 21.72 5.20
C LEU A 264 9.72 22.92 5.65
N ARG A 265 8.40 22.74 5.80
CA ARG A 265 7.54 23.83 6.28
C ARG A 265 7.98 24.32 7.65
N MET A 266 8.31 23.43 8.59
CA MET A 266 8.77 23.85 9.91
C MET A 266 10.05 24.70 9.82
N LEU A 267 11.03 24.28 9.01
CA LEU A 267 12.25 25.06 8.80
C LEU A 267 11.94 26.47 8.27
N ILE A 268 11.06 26.58 7.27
CA ILE A 268 10.70 27.88 6.68
C ILE A 268 9.93 28.76 7.67
N LEU A 269 8.94 28.20 8.39
CA LEU A 269 8.14 28.95 9.36
C LEU A 269 8.98 29.41 10.55
N ASN A 270 9.88 28.56 11.05
CA ASN A 270 10.87 28.93 12.06
C ASN A 270 11.74 30.09 11.59
N GLY A 271 12.24 30.02 10.34
CA GLY A 271 13.04 31.06 9.71
C GLY A 271 12.30 32.40 9.64
N ILE A 272 11.06 32.40 9.15
CA ILE A 272 10.20 33.59 9.06
C ILE A 272 9.99 34.21 10.45
N TYR A 273 9.60 33.42 11.44
CA TYR A 273 9.34 33.93 12.79
C TYR A 273 10.61 34.45 13.48
N TRP A 274 11.73 33.76 13.30
CA TRP A 274 13.04 34.17 13.80
C TRP A 274 13.48 35.52 13.20
N THR A 275 13.23 35.75 11.90
CA THR A 275 13.54 37.05 11.26
C THR A 275 12.68 38.18 11.79
N ALA A 276 11.42 37.93 12.16
CA ALA A 276 10.55 38.90 12.82
C ALA A 276 10.95 39.22 14.29
N GLY A 277 12.08 38.67 14.76
CA GLY A 277 12.53 38.79 16.14
C GLY A 277 11.63 38.04 17.14
N GLY A 278 10.95 36.99 16.68
CA GLY A 278 10.22 36.05 17.53
C GLY A 278 11.15 34.97 18.08
N GLU A 279 10.84 34.44 19.26
CA GLU A 279 11.56 33.31 19.85
C GLU A 279 10.98 31.99 19.32
N VAL A 280 11.76 31.23 18.54
CA VAL A 280 11.27 29.98 17.96
C VAL A 280 11.03 28.95 19.07
N PRO A 281 9.82 28.34 19.19
CA PRO A 281 9.55 27.33 20.20
C PRO A 281 10.55 26.17 20.19
N ALA A 282 10.78 25.53 21.35
CA ALA A 282 11.74 24.42 21.46
C ALA A 282 11.45 23.25 20.50
N ASN A 283 10.18 22.98 20.23
CA ASN A 283 9.72 21.94 19.28
C ASN A 283 9.48 22.48 17.86
N GLY A 284 9.83 23.74 17.58
CA GLY A 284 9.56 24.42 16.32
C GLY A 284 8.10 24.85 16.16
N ILE A 285 7.82 25.54 15.05
CA ILE A 285 6.48 26.00 14.66
C ILE A 285 5.80 24.91 13.86
N HIS A 286 4.84 24.23 14.48
CA HIS A 286 4.08 23.16 13.83
C HIS A 286 2.98 23.74 12.94
N SER A 287 2.96 23.36 11.66
CA SER A 287 1.83 23.62 10.78
C SER A 287 1.16 22.31 10.37
N ARG A 288 -0.18 22.29 10.39
CA ARG A 288 -0.94 21.21 9.76
C ARG A 288 -0.55 21.12 8.28
N ARG A 289 -0.35 19.88 7.79
CA ARG A 289 -0.15 19.62 6.37
C ARG A 289 -1.26 20.27 5.53
N PRO A 290 -0.94 21.06 4.50
CA PRO A 290 -1.95 21.64 3.62
C PRO A 290 -2.85 20.55 3.03
N ARG A 291 -4.15 20.82 2.94
CA ARG A 291 -5.07 19.95 2.20
C ARG A 291 -4.80 20.11 0.71
N SER A 292 -5.10 19.07 -0.04
CA SER A 292 -5.08 19.12 -1.50
C SER A 292 -5.88 20.30 -2.09
N GLU A 293 -7.01 20.70 -1.50
CA GLU A 293 -7.75 21.88 -1.95
C GLU A 293 -6.95 23.17 -1.73
N GLU A 294 -6.33 23.35 -0.56
CA GLU A 294 -5.50 24.53 -0.25
C GLU A 294 -4.27 24.62 -1.16
N MET A 295 -3.74 23.47 -1.59
CA MET A 295 -2.62 23.41 -2.53
C MET A 295 -3.03 23.74 -3.97
N LEU A 296 -4.29 23.52 -4.36
CA LEU A 296 -4.82 23.76 -5.71
C LEU A 296 -5.47 25.14 -5.87
N GLU A 297 -6.01 25.71 -4.80
CA GLU A 297 -6.89 26.90 -4.81
C GLU A 297 -6.30 28.10 -5.55
N HIS A 298 -4.98 28.25 -5.50
CA HIS A 298 -4.27 29.41 -6.05
C HIS A 298 -3.37 29.08 -7.24
N LEU A 299 -3.54 27.91 -7.87
CA LEU A 299 -2.76 27.49 -9.03
C LEU A 299 -3.48 27.80 -10.34
N LYS A 300 -2.75 28.35 -11.31
CA LYS A 300 -3.26 28.58 -12.67
C LYS A 300 -3.00 27.38 -13.57
N GLY A 301 -3.98 27.01 -14.41
CA GLY A 301 -3.80 26.01 -15.47
C GLY A 301 -3.76 24.55 -15.00
N ASN A 302 -4.60 24.17 -14.02
CA ASN A 302 -4.71 22.78 -13.56
C ASN A 302 -5.06 21.82 -14.72
N PRO A 303 -4.19 20.86 -15.09
CA PRO A 303 -4.38 19.96 -16.23
C PRO A 303 -5.32 18.77 -15.94
N GLY A 304 -6.21 18.88 -14.94
CA GLY A 304 -7.17 17.83 -14.56
C GLY A 304 -6.83 17.09 -13.25
N TRP A 305 -5.95 17.63 -12.41
CA TRP A 305 -5.69 17.09 -11.08
C TRP A 305 -6.87 17.32 -10.16
N THR A 306 -7.40 16.24 -9.60
CA THR A 306 -8.43 16.30 -8.55
C THR A 306 -7.77 16.47 -7.17
N PRO A 307 -8.46 17.06 -6.18
CA PRO A 307 -7.97 17.11 -4.80
C PRO A 307 -7.56 15.73 -4.29
N LYS A 308 -8.31 14.68 -4.60
CA LYS A 308 -7.97 13.29 -4.24
C LYS A 308 -6.63 12.82 -4.83
N ALA A 309 -6.38 13.14 -6.10
CA ALA A 309 -5.15 12.78 -6.78
C ALA A 309 -3.95 13.52 -6.16
N LEU A 310 -4.11 14.82 -5.90
CA LEU A 310 -3.08 15.61 -5.21
C LEU A 310 -2.86 15.15 -3.77
N GLN A 311 -3.92 14.74 -3.06
CA GLN A 311 -3.81 14.27 -1.67
C GLN A 311 -2.90 13.04 -1.59
N ILE A 312 -2.97 12.12 -2.56
CA ILE A 312 -2.05 10.97 -2.65
C ILE A 312 -0.60 11.45 -2.79
N ALA A 313 -0.33 12.45 -3.62
CA ALA A 313 1.01 13.02 -3.77
C ALA A 313 1.49 13.74 -2.49
N LEU A 314 0.61 14.45 -1.79
CA LEU A 314 0.93 15.12 -0.51
C LEU A 314 1.15 14.12 0.64
N ASP A 315 0.41 13.02 0.64
CA ASP A 315 0.58 11.94 1.61
C ASP A 315 1.94 11.27 1.40
N ARG A 316 2.31 10.98 0.14
CA ARG A 316 3.63 10.50 -0.28
C ARG A 316 4.77 11.45 0.12
N ALA A 317 4.65 12.74 -0.21
CA ALA A 317 5.66 13.74 0.14
C ALA A 317 5.96 13.75 1.64
N GLY A 318 4.91 13.66 2.45
CA GLY A 318 5.06 13.75 3.89
C GLY A 318 5.22 12.42 4.62
N THR A 319 5.33 11.29 3.90
CA THR A 319 6.02 10.08 4.39
C THR A 319 7.52 10.10 4.04
N GLY A 320 8.01 11.19 3.44
CA GLY A 320 9.42 11.39 3.11
C GLY A 320 9.78 11.01 1.66
N GLU A 321 8.79 10.68 0.82
CA GLU A 321 9.05 10.43 -0.59
C GLU A 321 9.50 11.73 -1.30
N LEU A 322 10.59 11.63 -2.07
CA LEU A 322 11.08 12.74 -2.88
C LEU A 322 10.16 12.95 -4.07
N ILE A 323 9.54 14.13 -4.15
CA ILE A 323 8.78 14.54 -5.32
C ILE A 323 9.77 15.12 -6.33
N THR A 324 9.94 14.46 -7.48
CA THR A 324 10.92 14.90 -8.47
C THR A 324 10.36 15.86 -9.50
N TRP A 325 11.25 16.67 -10.06
CA TRP A 325 10.90 17.59 -11.13
C TRP A 325 10.48 16.82 -12.39
N ASN A 326 9.35 17.22 -12.98
CA ASN A 326 8.65 16.56 -14.11
C ASN A 326 7.94 15.24 -13.82
N GLN A 327 7.91 14.72 -12.58
CA GLN A 327 7.15 13.50 -12.26
C GLN A 327 5.67 13.59 -12.68
N TYR A 328 5.16 14.83 -12.83
CA TYR A 328 3.75 15.14 -13.07
C TYR A 328 3.50 16.24 -14.11
N ARG A 329 4.49 16.61 -14.94
CA ARG A 329 4.23 17.57 -16.03
C ARG A 329 3.42 16.89 -17.14
N GLY A 330 2.16 17.32 -17.33
CA GLY A 330 1.43 17.10 -18.59
C GLY A 330 0.22 16.16 -18.58
N GLY A 331 -0.32 15.75 -17.42
CA GLY A 331 -1.59 14.98 -17.39
C GLY A 331 -2.11 14.68 -15.98
N PRO A 332 -3.37 14.22 -15.84
CA PRO A 332 -3.89 13.72 -14.56
C PRO A 332 -3.10 12.48 -14.11
N LEU A 333 -2.90 12.34 -12.79
CA LEU A 333 -2.31 11.13 -12.21
C LEU A 333 -3.05 9.88 -12.72
N PRO A 334 -2.34 8.82 -13.16
CA PRO A 334 -2.99 7.55 -13.44
C PRO A 334 -3.69 7.05 -12.18
N PHE A 335 -5.01 6.88 -12.25
CA PHE A 335 -5.79 6.27 -11.17
C PHE A 335 -5.47 4.78 -11.10
N GLY A 336 -4.44 4.46 -10.32
CA GLY A 336 -4.03 3.09 -10.00
C GLY A 336 -2.90 3.17 -8.99
N LYS A 337 -2.84 2.22 -8.05
CA LYS A 337 -1.61 2.03 -7.26
C LYS A 337 -0.48 1.82 -8.28
N PRO A 338 0.58 2.63 -8.30
CA PRO A 338 1.85 2.14 -8.83
C PRO A 338 2.13 0.85 -8.08
N LYS A 339 2.62 -0.19 -8.77
CA LYS A 339 3.20 -1.35 -8.09
C LYS A 339 4.18 -0.82 -7.05
N ALA A 340 4.20 -1.43 -5.86
CA ALA A 340 5.20 -1.11 -4.85
C ALA A 340 6.57 -1.03 -5.52
N LYS A 341 7.36 0.00 -5.20
CA LYS A 341 8.78 0.04 -5.62
C LYS A 341 9.38 -1.34 -5.29
N PRO A 342 10.00 -2.05 -6.24
CA PRO A 342 10.71 -3.28 -5.90
C PRO A 342 11.86 -2.88 -4.97
N GLY A 343 11.84 -3.40 -3.73
CA GLY A 343 12.82 -3.02 -2.71
C GLY A 343 12.25 -2.47 -1.40
N GLY A 344 11.05 -2.90 -0.97
CA GLY A 344 10.61 -2.80 0.42
C GLY A 344 11.42 -3.69 1.38
N GLY A 345 12.76 -3.60 1.33
CA GLY A 345 13.68 -4.23 2.26
C GLY A 345 14.39 -3.17 3.11
N GLU A 346 14.49 -3.44 4.40
CA GLU A 346 15.28 -2.81 5.48
C GLU A 346 16.12 -1.54 5.21
N PRO A 347 16.24 -0.61 6.19
CA PRO A 347 17.15 0.52 6.09
C PRO A 347 18.61 0.04 5.87
N GLY A 348 19.20 0.43 4.75
CA GLY A 348 20.58 0.14 4.36
C GLY A 348 21.14 1.25 3.48
N LEU A 349 22.47 1.37 3.42
CA LEU A 349 23.14 2.37 2.57
C LEU A 349 23.00 1.94 1.11
N ILE A 350 22.26 2.71 0.31
CA ILE A 350 22.10 2.51 -1.13
C ILE A 350 23.20 3.29 -1.86
N VAL A 351 23.84 2.63 -2.82
CA VAL A 351 24.86 3.20 -3.70
C VAL A 351 24.40 2.94 -5.14
N GLU A 352 23.95 4.00 -5.81
CA GLU A 352 23.47 3.93 -7.20
C GLU A 352 24.60 3.51 -8.13
N GLY A 353 24.35 2.53 -8.99
CA GLY A 353 25.32 1.93 -9.89
C GLY A 353 25.93 2.96 -10.82
N GLU A 354 25.10 3.81 -11.43
CA GLU A 354 25.54 4.88 -12.34
C GLU A 354 26.32 6.00 -11.64
N SER A 355 26.27 6.05 -10.30
CA SER A 355 27.08 6.97 -9.49
C SER A 355 28.43 6.37 -9.08
N MET A 356 28.61 5.05 -9.23
CA MET A 356 29.85 4.38 -8.84
C MET A 356 30.99 4.76 -9.78
N LYS A 357 32.13 5.13 -9.18
CA LYS A 357 33.35 5.44 -9.94
C LYS A 357 33.96 4.15 -10.48
N VAL A 358 34.12 4.06 -11.80
CA VAL A 358 34.87 2.98 -12.44
C VAL A 358 36.36 3.11 -12.11
N LEU A 359 36.94 2.07 -11.54
CA LEU A 359 38.36 1.97 -11.19
C LEU A 359 39.15 1.21 -12.28
N LYS A 360 38.52 0.20 -12.89
CA LYS A 360 39.09 -0.62 -13.96
C LYS A 360 37.95 -1.22 -14.77
N ASP A 361 38.10 -1.26 -16.09
CA ASP A 361 37.17 -1.94 -16.97
C ASP A 361 37.90 -2.52 -18.19
N ALA A 362 37.27 -3.51 -18.83
CA ALA A 362 37.70 -4.09 -20.10
C ALA A 362 36.61 -3.94 -21.18
N GLY A 363 35.83 -2.86 -21.13
CA GLY A 363 34.69 -2.66 -22.03
C GLY A 363 34.25 -1.20 -22.07
N ARG A 364 32.93 -0.96 -22.01
CA ARG A 364 32.36 0.40 -22.01
C ARG A 364 31.28 0.55 -20.95
N PRO A 365 31.64 0.81 -19.69
CA PRO A 365 30.69 1.17 -18.65
C PRO A 365 30.20 2.61 -18.86
N ARG A 366 28.88 2.81 -18.82
CA ARG A 366 28.23 4.13 -18.94
C ARG A 366 26.91 4.15 -18.20
N SER A 367 26.44 5.33 -17.82
CA SER A 367 25.04 5.49 -17.41
C SER A 367 24.10 5.26 -18.60
N GLN A 368 23.03 4.49 -18.39
CA GLN A 368 21.94 4.30 -19.35
C GLN A 368 20.63 4.76 -18.73
N LYS A 369 19.85 5.55 -19.48
CA LYS A 369 18.47 5.89 -19.08
C LYS A 369 17.56 4.68 -19.26
N MET A 370 16.78 4.35 -18.24
CA MET A 370 15.90 3.18 -18.21
C MET A 370 14.42 3.51 -18.43
N SER A 371 14.07 4.79 -18.61
CA SER A 371 12.68 5.24 -18.83
C SER A 371 11.98 4.58 -20.01
N GLY A 372 12.72 4.14 -21.04
CA GLY A 372 12.18 3.42 -22.19
C GLY A 372 11.77 1.96 -21.93
N PHE A 373 12.13 1.41 -20.77
CA PHE A 373 11.87 0.01 -20.38
C PHE A 373 10.86 -0.12 -19.22
N GLY A 374 10.31 1.01 -18.77
CA GLY A 374 9.38 1.10 -17.65
C GLY A 374 9.73 2.29 -16.76
N LEU A 375 8.82 3.25 -16.64
CA LEU A 375 9.01 4.40 -15.74
C LEU A 375 8.96 3.91 -14.28
N ASP A 376 9.94 4.35 -13.49
CA ASP A 376 10.09 4.12 -12.05
C ASP A 376 10.31 2.65 -11.65
N VAL A 377 10.79 1.83 -12.59
CA VAL A 377 11.20 0.43 -12.34
C VAL A 377 12.65 0.35 -11.83
N TRP A 378 13.52 1.26 -12.29
CA TRP A 378 14.93 1.40 -11.88
C TRP A 378 15.11 2.64 -11.00
N SER A 379 15.99 2.58 -9.99
CA SER A 379 16.34 3.76 -9.19
C SER A 379 16.97 4.82 -10.08
N ALA A 380 16.68 6.09 -9.75
CA ALA A 380 17.02 7.25 -10.59
C ALA A 380 16.57 7.18 -12.07
N ASN A 381 15.73 6.20 -12.45
CA ASN A 381 15.42 5.83 -13.84
C ASN A 381 16.70 5.63 -14.69
N ALA A 382 17.78 5.13 -14.08
CA ALA A 382 19.06 4.92 -14.73
C ALA A 382 19.69 3.59 -14.28
N GLN A 383 20.79 3.21 -14.90
CA GLN A 383 21.66 2.13 -14.42
C GLN A 383 23.09 2.37 -14.89
N LEU A 384 24.06 1.77 -14.22
CA LEU A 384 25.37 1.52 -14.82
C LEU A 384 25.26 0.36 -15.79
N TRP A 385 25.44 0.67 -17.07
CA TRP A 385 25.38 -0.28 -18.15
C TRP A 385 26.78 -0.53 -18.71
N TRP A 386 27.25 -1.78 -18.56
CA TRP A 386 28.55 -2.23 -19.05
C TRP A 386 28.36 -3.14 -20.26
N THR A 387 29.03 -2.74 -21.35
CA THR A 387 28.90 -3.35 -22.69
C THR A 387 30.28 -3.57 -23.31
N ASP A 388 30.32 -4.28 -24.44
CA ASP A 388 31.54 -4.62 -25.20
C ASP A 388 32.57 -5.47 -24.43
N ALA A 389 32.16 -6.03 -23.29
CA ALA A 389 32.97 -6.93 -22.48
C ALA A 389 32.87 -8.38 -22.97
N LYS A 390 33.79 -9.23 -22.54
CA LYS A 390 33.91 -10.65 -22.91
C LYS A 390 33.97 -11.52 -21.67
N SER A 391 33.71 -12.82 -21.85
CA SER A 391 33.95 -13.80 -20.79
C SER A 391 35.40 -13.71 -20.29
N GLY A 392 35.55 -13.61 -18.97
CA GLY A 392 36.82 -13.38 -18.28
C GLY A 392 37.08 -11.91 -17.89
N ASP A 393 36.40 -10.95 -18.51
CA ASP A 393 36.59 -9.53 -18.21
C ASP A 393 36.05 -9.15 -16.82
N ILE A 394 36.67 -8.14 -16.21
CA ILE A 394 36.37 -7.64 -14.87
C ILE A 394 36.12 -6.13 -14.93
N LEU A 395 35.01 -5.69 -14.32
CA LEU A 395 34.70 -4.30 -14.01
C LEU A 395 34.93 -4.08 -12.51
N GLU A 396 35.83 -3.18 -12.13
CA GLU A 396 36.03 -2.76 -10.75
C GLU A 396 35.43 -1.36 -10.54
N LEU A 397 34.62 -1.24 -9.50
CA LEU A 397 33.90 -0.04 -9.09
C LEU A 397 34.33 0.36 -7.67
N GLU A 398 34.41 1.66 -7.41
CA GLU A 398 34.67 2.20 -6.08
C GLU A 398 33.41 2.12 -5.22
N LEU A 399 33.49 1.41 -4.10
CA LEU A 399 32.42 1.30 -3.10
C LEU A 399 32.86 2.00 -1.80
N LYS A 400 32.27 3.15 -1.49
CA LYS A 400 32.63 3.94 -0.30
C LYS A 400 31.70 3.65 0.87
N VAL A 401 32.25 3.43 2.05
CA VAL A 401 31.49 3.36 3.31
C VAL A 401 32.08 4.28 4.37
N ALA A 402 31.22 4.86 5.21
CA ALA A 402 31.65 5.82 6.24
C ALA A 402 32.33 5.15 7.45
N LYS A 403 31.96 3.90 7.74
CA LYS A 403 32.43 3.15 8.90
C LYS A 403 33.00 1.80 8.43
N ALA A 404 34.07 1.37 9.07
CA ALA A 404 34.58 0.01 8.87
C ALA A 404 33.67 -0.98 9.59
N GLY A 405 33.37 -2.11 8.95
CA GLY A 405 32.45 -3.10 9.50
C GLY A 405 32.24 -4.26 8.57
N GLU A 406 31.56 -5.29 9.04
CA GLU A 406 31.01 -6.32 8.18
C GLU A 406 29.68 -5.82 7.61
N TYR A 407 29.47 -5.99 6.31
CA TYR A 407 28.27 -5.55 5.61
C TYR A 407 27.69 -6.72 4.82
N GLU A 408 26.38 -6.85 4.83
CA GLU A 408 25.65 -7.66 3.87
C GLU A 408 25.39 -6.82 2.62
N LEU A 409 25.79 -7.34 1.46
CA LEU A 409 25.65 -6.68 0.16
C LEU A 409 24.49 -7.31 -0.60
N HIS A 410 23.59 -6.44 -1.06
CA HIS A 410 22.56 -6.75 -2.02
C HIS A 410 22.75 -5.93 -3.29
N LEU A 411 22.33 -6.48 -4.43
CA LEU A 411 22.44 -5.88 -5.75
C LEU A 411 21.08 -5.86 -6.41
N ALA A 412 20.69 -4.69 -6.88
CA ALA A 412 19.68 -4.53 -7.90
C ALA A 412 20.35 -4.34 -9.26
N GLY A 413 19.86 -5.06 -10.26
CA GLY A 413 20.38 -5.01 -11.62
C GLY A 413 19.32 -5.33 -12.65
N THR A 414 19.75 -5.43 -13.90
CA THR A 414 18.86 -5.64 -15.05
C THR A 414 19.04 -7.03 -15.63
N LYS A 415 17.95 -7.66 -16.04
CA LYS A 415 17.93 -8.89 -16.84
C LYS A 415 17.44 -8.60 -18.25
N ALA A 416 18.12 -9.19 -19.24
CA ALA A 416 17.75 -9.09 -20.65
C ALA A 416 18.37 -10.25 -21.46
N MET A 417 18.01 -10.35 -22.74
CA MET A 417 18.38 -11.48 -23.61
C MET A 417 19.87 -11.55 -23.94
N ASP A 418 20.62 -10.47 -23.72
CA ASP A 418 22.04 -10.28 -24.04
C ASP A 418 22.93 -10.13 -22.79
N TYR A 419 22.39 -10.37 -21.60
CA TYR A 419 23.08 -10.21 -20.33
C TYR A 419 23.87 -11.46 -19.91
N ALA A 420 24.98 -11.23 -19.22
CA ALA A 420 25.95 -12.25 -18.83
C ALA A 420 25.56 -13.03 -17.56
N ILE A 421 26.23 -14.17 -17.38
CA ILE A 421 26.41 -14.81 -16.08
C ILE A 421 27.55 -14.09 -15.36
N GLN A 422 27.29 -13.57 -14.16
CA GLN A 422 28.16 -12.64 -13.44
C GLN A 422 28.56 -13.19 -12.08
N SER A 423 29.82 -13.01 -11.69
CA SER A 423 30.29 -13.21 -10.31
C SER A 423 30.71 -11.88 -9.69
N PHE A 424 30.56 -11.76 -8.38
CA PHE A 424 30.78 -10.53 -7.63
C PHE A 424 31.88 -10.72 -6.61
N ALA A 425 32.66 -9.67 -6.33
CA ALA A 425 33.66 -9.69 -5.28
C ALA A 425 33.84 -8.32 -4.63
N VAL A 426 34.27 -8.30 -3.38
CA VAL A 426 34.65 -7.08 -2.66
C VAL A 426 36.07 -7.24 -2.15
N ASN A 427 36.95 -6.28 -2.48
CA ASN A 427 38.36 -6.30 -2.12
C ASN A 427 39.05 -7.64 -2.49
N GLY A 428 38.64 -8.26 -3.59
CA GLY A 428 39.14 -9.55 -4.06
C GLY A 428 38.49 -10.79 -3.42
N VAL A 429 37.57 -10.61 -2.46
CA VAL A 429 36.81 -11.71 -1.83
C VAL A 429 35.51 -11.93 -2.58
N THR A 430 35.32 -13.13 -3.13
CA THR A 430 34.10 -13.51 -3.88
C THR A 430 32.85 -13.50 -3.00
N LEU A 431 31.78 -12.91 -3.53
CA LEU A 431 30.45 -12.87 -2.94
C LEU A 431 29.54 -13.88 -3.66
N GLY A 432 29.16 -14.93 -2.94
CA GLY A 432 28.19 -15.91 -3.44
C GLY A 432 28.69 -16.74 -4.64
N LYS A 433 27.72 -17.33 -5.36
CA LYS A 433 27.97 -18.07 -6.61
C LYS A 433 27.66 -17.16 -7.81
N PRO A 434 28.18 -17.47 -9.01
CA PRO A 434 27.79 -16.75 -10.22
C PRO A 434 26.27 -16.76 -10.44
N ILE A 435 25.71 -15.62 -10.87
CA ILE A 435 24.27 -15.39 -11.06
C ILE A 435 23.99 -15.15 -12.54
N ASP A 436 22.93 -15.77 -13.07
CA ASP A 436 22.51 -15.62 -14.47
C ASP A 436 21.47 -14.50 -14.64
N PHE A 437 21.87 -13.45 -15.37
CA PHE A 437 21.01 -12.29 -15.67
C PHE A 437 20.30 -12.42 -17.03
N PHE A 438 20.36 -13.58 -17.70
CA PHE A 438 19.62 -13.83 -18.92
C PHE A 438 18.10 -13.78 -18.69
N GLN A 439 17.40 -13.14 -19.63
CA GLN A 439 15.95 -13.19 -19.74
C GLN A 439 15.54 -13.36 -21.22
N PRO A 440 14.73 -14.37 -21.57
CA PRO A 440 14.46 -14.70 -22.96
C PRO A 440 13.66 -13.64 -23.72
N THR A 441 12.85 -12.83 -23.03
CA THR A 441 12.01 -11.79 -23.64
C THR A 441 11.88 -10.58 -22.74
N GLY A 442 12.05 -9.38 -23.30
CA GLY A 442 11.92 -8.11 -22.58
C GLY A 442 13.12 -7.77 -21.69
N VAL A 443 12.99 -6.66 -20.97
CA VAL A 443 13.95 -6.15 -19.98
C VAL A 443 13.25 -6.13 -18.63
N SER A 444 13.87 -6.68 -17.59
CA SER A 444 13.30 -6.62 -16.24
C SER A 444 14.36 -6.29 -15.18
N HIS A 445 13.88 -5.90 -14.00
CA HIS A 445 14.69 -5.60 -12.83
C HIS A 445 14.82 -6.85 -11.95
N THR A 446 15.97 -7.07 -11.32
CA THR A 446 16.21 -8.26 -10.48
C THR A 446 15.62 -8.19 -9.08
N GLU A 447 15.13 -7.02 -8.67
CA GLU A 447 14.93 -6.66 -7.27
C GLU A 447 16.24 -6.76 -6.45
N ASP A 448 16.15 -6.84 -5.13
CA ASP A 448 17.28 -6.82 -4.19
C ASP A 448 17.91 -8.21 -4.06
N LEU A 449 18.92 -8.52 -4.90
CA LEU A 449 19.62 -9.81 -4.87
C LEU A 449 20.71 -9.82 -3.81
N LYS A 450 20.57 -10.64 -2.77
CA LYS A 450 21.63 -10.88 -1.79
C LYS A 450 22.87 -11.51 -2.44
N LEU A 451 23.98 -10.78 -2.46
CA LEU A 451 25.26 -11.25 -2.98
C LEU A 451 26.07 -12.02 -1.93
N GLY A 452 26.03 -11.57 -0.67
CA GLY A 452 26.81 -12.14 0.43
C GLY A 452 27.29 -11.07 1.41
N ALA A 453 28.08 -11.47 2.42
CA ALA A 453 28.68 -10.54 3.37
C ALA A 453 30.15 -10.26 3.04
N ALA A 454 30.61 -9.04 3.31
CA ALA A 454 32.01 -8.66 3.18
C ALA A 454 32.42 -7.68 4.28
N THR A 455 33.68 -7.76 4.71
CA THR A 455 34.27 -6.72 5.55
C THR A 455 34.68 -5.53 4.67
N LEU A 456 34.09 -4.37 4.96
CA LEU A 456 34.40 -3.10 4.32
C LEU A 456 35.25 -2.25 5.25
N GLN A 457 36.26 -1.59 4.68
CA GLN A 457 37.04 -0.57 5.38
C GLN A 457 36.35 0.77 5.26
N ALA A 458 36.48 1.63 6.27
CA ALA A 458 36.05 3.02 6.16
C ALA A 458 36.79 3.70 5.00
N GLY A 459 36.06 4.42 4.15
CA GLY A 459 36.56 4.97 2.90
C GLY A 459 36.31 4.03 1.71
N ALA A 460 37.25 4.00 0.76
CA ALA A 460 37.07 3.34 -0.53
C ALA A 460 37.38 1.82 -0.47
N ASN A 461 36.48 1.02 -1.01
CA ASN A 461 36.61 -0.42 -1.23
C ASN A 461 36.46 -0.71 -2.74
N ARG A 462 36.92 -1.88 -3.19
CA ARG A 462 36.78 -2.33 -4.58
C ARG A 462 35.64 -3.33 -4.70
N PHE A 463 34.53 -2.95 -5.33
CA PHE A 463 33.48 -3.88 -5.77
C PHE A 463 33.80 -4.34 -7.20
N SER A 464 33.81 -5.64 -7.46
CA SER A 464 34.19 -6.22 -8.74
C SER A 464 33.04 -7.04 -9.31
N VAL A 465 32.77 -6.87 -10.61
CA VAL A 465 31.88 -7.72 -11.39
C VAL A 465 32.70 -8.42 -12.46
N LYS A 466 32.65 -9.75 -12.49
CA LYS A 466 33.34 -10.57 -13.50
C LYS A 466 32.33 -11.32 -14.36
N ILE A 467 32.57 -11.31 -15.66
CA ILE A 467 31.76 -12.05 -16.64
C ILE A 467 32.27 -13.49 -16.67
N GLU A 468 31.48 -14.43 -16.16
CA GLU A 468 31.83 -15.86 -16.21
C GLU A 468 31.48 -16.47 -17.56
N GLY A 469 30.45 -15.95 -18.24
CA GLY A 469 30.02 -16.41 -19.54
C GLY A 469 28.63 -15.86 -19.89
N ALA A 470 27.91 -16.58 -20.73
CA ALA A 470 26.53 -16.26 -21.08
C ALA A 470 25.68 -17.53 -21.06
N HIS A 471 24.39 -17.38 -20.75
CA HIS A 471 23.44 -18.49 -20.84
C HIS A 471 23.42 -19.08 -22.27
N PRO A 472 23.23 -20.40 -22.47
CA PRO A 472 23.31 -21.02 -23.80
C PRO A 472 22.34 -20.44 -24.85
N LYS A 473 21.24 -19.84 -24.40
CA LYS A 473 20.22 -19.19 -25.25
C LYS A 473 20.40 -17.66 -25.37
N ALA A 474 21.38 -17.07 -24.70
CA ALA A 474 21.59 -15.63 -24.73
C ALA A 474 22.19 -15.17 -26.06
N LEU A 475 21.85 -13.95 -26.46
CA LEU A 475 22.67 -13.22 -27.43
C LEU A 475 24.01 -12.93 -26.76
N LYS A 476 25.13 -13.18 -27.45
CA LYS A 476 26.47 -13.10 -26.86
C LYS A 476 27.00 -11.67 -26.70
N GLY A 477 26.17 -10.76 -26.17
CA GLY A 477 26.52 -9.38 -25.85
C GLY A 477 27.28 -9.23 -24.53
N HIS A 478 27.15 -10.22 -23.62
CA HIS A 478 27.78 -10.25 -22.30
C HIS A 478 27.56 -8.96 -21.48
N MET A 479 26.36 -8.39 -21.56
CA MET A 479 26.07 -7.12 -20.92
C MET A 479 25.83 -7.26 -19.42
N VAL A 480 26.10 -6.19 -18.69
CA VAL A 480 25.81 -6.05 -17.26
C VAL A 480 25.09 -4.73 -17.02
N GLY A 481 24.09 -4.76 -16.16
CA GLY A 481 23.31 -3.60 -15.75
C GLY A 481 23.17 -3.61 -14.24
N ILE A 482 23.72 -2.59 -13.59
CA ILE A 482 23.68 -2.39 -12.13
C ILE A 482 22.83 -1.16 -11.85
N ASP A 483 21.70 -1.36 -11.20
CA ASP A 483 20.83 -0.30 -10.72
C ASP A 483 21.40 0.30 -9.44
N TYR A 484 21.50 -0.49 -8.37
CA TYR A 484 22.16 -0.08 -7.13
C TYR A 484 22.77 -1.25 -6.37
N LEU A 485 23.67 -0.93 -5.44
CA LEU A 485 24.08 -1.80 -4.34
C LEU A 485 23.44 -1.31 -3.05
N ARG A 486 22.95 -2.24 -2.22
CA ARG A 486 22.50 -1.94 -0.86
C ARG A 486 23.41 -2.62 0.15
N LEU A 487 23.88 -1.84 1.11
CA LEU A 487 24.79 -2.29 2.17
C LEU A 487 24.06 -2.22 3.51
N ILE A 488 23.96 -3.37 4.18
CA ILE A 488 23.38 -3.48 5.52
C ILE A 488 24.53 -3.74 6.49
N GLU A 489 24.80 -2.81 7.42
CA GLU A 489 25.83 -3.02 8.45
C GLU A 489 25.45 -4.22 9.32
N VAL A 490 26.29 -5.25 9.31
CA VAL A 490 26.17 -6.39 10.21
C VAL A 490 26.66 -5.94 11.59
N LYS A 491 25.73 -5.48 12.43
CA LYS A 491 25.99 -5.37 13.87
C LYS A 491 26.31 -6.79 14.38
N GLY A 492 27.32 -6.94 15.23
CA GLY A 492 27.78 -8.27 15.66
C GLY A 492 26.62 -9.11 16.22
N ARG A 493 26.51 -10.38 15.78
CA ARG A 493 25.50 -11.30 16.30
C ARG A 493 25.78 -11.60 17.77
N ALA A 494 24.86 -11.24 18.64
CA ALA A 494 24.93 -11.65 20.04
C ALA A 494 24.47 -13.11 20.15
N SER A 495 25.14 -13.93 20.97
CA SER A 495 24.58 -15.24 21.30
C SER A 495 23.49 -15.08 22.36
N LEU A 496 22.29 -15.63 22.13
CA LEU A 496 21.25 -15.73 23.16
C LEU A 496 21.52 -16.85 24.17
N PHE A 497 22.50 -17.71 23.90
CA PHE A 497 22.80 -18.87 24.72
C PHE A 497 24.31 -19.08 24.86
N ASP A 498 24.78 -19.23 26.09
CA ASP A 498 26.20 -19.38 26.42
C ASP A 498 26.76 -20.80 26.18
N GLY A 499 25.91 -21.76 25.80
CA GLY A 499 26.27 -23.16 25.60
C GLY A 499 26.41 -23.96 26.90
N LYS A 500 26.17 -23.36 28.07
CA LYS A 500 26.52 -23.94 29.37
C LYS A 500 25.39 -23.90 30.38
N THR A 501 24.60 -22.84 30.39
CA THR A 501 23.60 -22.58 31.43
C THR A 501 22.29 -22.07 30.83
N LEU A 502 21.20 -22.19 31.59
CA LEU A 502 19.93 -21.54 31.25
C LEU A 502 19.91 -20.07 31.68
N GLN A 503 21.07 -19.42 31.85
CA GLN A 503 21.12 -18.00 32.21
C GLN A 503 20.51 -17.18 31.07
N GLY A 504 19.59 -16.28 31.41
CA GLY A 504 18.81 -15.52 30.43
C GLY A 504 17.59 -16.27 29.86
N TRP A 505 17.31 -17.49 30.34
CA TRP A 505 16.16 -18.30 29.94
C TRP A 505 15.29 -18.71 31.14
N GLU A 506 13.98 -18.66 30.96
CA GLU A 506 12.96 -18.95 31.96
C GLU A 506 12.08 -20.12 31.49
N GLY A 507 12.06 -21.23 32.23
CA GLY A 507 11.24 -22.39 31.89
C GLY A 507 11.27 -23.48 32.95
N ASN A 508 10.44 -24.49 32.77
CA ASN A 508 10.32 -25.60 33.71
C ASN A 508 11.55 -26.53 33.63
N LYS A 509 12.45 -26.43 34.62
CA LYS A 509 13.69 -27.23 34.72
C LYS A 509 13.46 -28.75 34.82
N LYS A 510 12.23 -29.20 35.05
CA LYS A 510 11.87 -30.62 34.95
C LYS A 510 12.03 -31.13 33.51
N TRP A 511 11.67 -30.30 32.54
CA TRP A 511 11.63 -30.66 31.12
C TRP A 511 12.81 -30.09 30.33
N TRP A 512 13.36 -28.96 30.79
CA TRP A 512 14.45 -28.23 30.13
C TRP A 512 15.78 -28.35 30.87
N SER A 513 16.83 -28.63 30.12
CA SER A 513 18.20 -28.70 30.62
C SER A 513 19.20 -28.21 29.57
N VAL A 514 20.48 -28.09 29.95
CA VAL A 514 21.58 -27.89 29.00
C VAL A 514 22.39 -29.18 28.92
N GLN A 515 22.57 -29.69 27.71
CA GLN A 515 23.38 -30.90 27.46
C GLN A 515 24.20 -30.68 26.19
N GLU A 516 25.49 -31.03 26.22
CA GLU A 516 26.36 -31.01 25.04
C GLU A 516 26.36 -29.67 24.27
N GLY A 517 26.25 -28.55 24.97
CA GLY A 517 26.22 -27.23 24.34
C GLY A 517 24.88 -26.87 23.69
N ALA A 518 23.79 -27.56 24.02
CA ALA A 518 22.45 -27.29 23.50
C ALA A 518 21.42 -27.08 24.61
N LEU A 519 20.42 -26.24 24.33
CA LEU A 519 19.15 -26.20 25.06
C LEU A 519 18.38 -27.46 24.71
N VAL A 520 18.00 -28.25 25.71
CA VAL A 520 17.39 -29.57 25.52
C VAL A 520 16.07 -29.66 26.27
N GLY A 521 14.98 -29.85 25.52
CA GLY A 521 13.67 -30.23 26.04
C GLY A 521 13.47 -31.74 25.89
N THR A 522 13.03 -32.45 26.94
CA THR A 522 12.87 -33.91 26.89
C THR A 522 11.58 -34.38 27.56
N ILE A 523 10.81 -35.24 26.89
CA ILE A 523 9.76 -36.08 27.47
C ILE A 523 10.31 -37.51 27.52
N PRO A 524 10.58 -38.09 28.71
CA PRO A 524 11.14 -39.44 28.82
C PRO A 524 10.20 -40.53 28.27
N ALA A 525 10.76 -41.65 27.82
CA ALA A 525 9.98 -42.80 27.38
C ALA A 525 9.01 -43.27 28.48
N GLY A 526 7.75 -43.52 28.10
CA GLY A 526 6.68 -43.92 29.04
C GLY A 526 6.05 -42.78 29.83
N GLN A 527 6.51 -41.54 29.68
CA GLN A 527 5.83 -40.36 30.21
C GLN A 527 5.01 -39.65 29.12
N LYS A 528 4.11 -38.75 29.54
CA LYS A 528 3.34 -37.88 28.65
C LYS A 528 3.39 -36.46 29.18
N LEU A 529 3.59 -35.49 28.29
CA LEU A 529 3.43 -34.08 28.59
C LEU A 529 1.98 -33.66 28.28
N GLY A 530 1.29 -33.10 29.28
CA GLY A 530 -0.15 -32.80 29.20
C GLY A 530 -0.51 -31.47 28.54
N HIS A 531 0.42 -30.52 28.47
CA HIS A 531 0.27 -29.21 27.84
C HIS A 531 1.63 -28.73 27.32
N ASN A 532 1.64 -27.78 26.38
CA ASN A 532 2.88 -27.30 25.78
C ASN A 532 3.75 -26.60 26.84
N GLU A 533 5.04 -26.90 26.87
CA GLU A 533 6.01 -26.26 27.75
C GLU A 533 6.91 -25.34 26.93
N PHE A 534 7.31 -24.21 27.50
CA PHE A 534 8.10 -23.20 26.79
C PHE A 534 9.33 -22.79 27.60
N LEU A 535 10.46 -22.62 26.92
CA LEU A 535 11.66 -22.01 27.46
C LEU A 535 11.78 -20.58 26.89
N TRP A 536 11.47 -19.59 27.71
CA TRP A 536 11.38 -18.18 27.33
C TRP A 536 12.71 -17.48 27.48
N TRP A 537 13.13 -16.74 26.45
CA TRP A 537 14.26 -15.82 26.59
C TRP A 537 13.83 -14.59 27.40
N ALA A 538 14.72 -14.05 28.23
CA ALA A 538 14.43 -12.91 29.11
C ALA A 538 14.25 -11.58 28.38
N GLY A 539 14.77 -11.46 27.14
CA GLY A 539 14.65 -10.24 26.34
C GLY A 539 13.38 -10.16 25.49
N GLU A 540 13.28 -9.06 24.74
CA GLU A 540 12.22 -8.78 23.77
C GLU A 540 12.82 -8.69 22.37
N GLY A 541 12.16 -9.30 21.38
CA GLY A 541 12.50 -9.18 19.98
C GLY A 541 11.60 -8.13 19.31
N HIS A 542 12.22 -7.12 18.68
CA HIS A 542 11.56 -6.17 17.79
C HIS A 542 11.77 -6.60 16.34
N ASP A 543 12.57 -5.87 15.56
CA ASP A 543 13.09 -6.32 14.28
C ASP A 543 14.41 -7.08 14.52
N PHE A 544 14.49 -8.33 14.08
CA PHE A 544 15.64 -9.18 14.33
C PHE A 544 15.82 -10.28 13.28
N GLU A 545 17.05 -10.80 13.20
CA GLU A 545 17.34 -12.10 12.60
C GLU A 545 17.90 -13.05 13.67
N LEU A 546 17.31 -14.23 13.81
CA LEU A 546 17.75 -15.30 14.70
C LEU A 546 18.19 -16.51 13.87
N ARG A 547 19.46 -16.88 13.99
CA ARG A 547 20.02 -18.12 13.43
C ARG A 547 20.23 -19.12 14.54
N MET A 548 19.95 -20.39 14.25
CA MET A 548 20.17 -21.48 15.19
C MET A 548 20.38 -22.80 14.45
N ARG A 549 20.93 -23.79 15.17
CA ARG A 549 20.87 -25.19 14.77
C ARG A 549 19.90 -25.94 15.65
N GLY A 550 18.94 -26.63 15.05
CA GLY A 550 17.93 -27.42 15.74
C GLY A 550 17.93 -28.89 15.31
N ARG A 551 17.48 -29.78 16.21
CA ARG A 551 17.10 -31.16 15.85
C ARG A 551 16.01 -31.70 16.78
N VAL A 552 15.20 -32.62 16.25
CA VAL A 552 14.19 -33.37 17.01
C VAL A 552 14.43 -34.86 16.83
N SER A 553 14.23 -35.62 17.90
CA SER A 553 14.32 -37.09 17.91
C SER A 553 13.31 -37.70 18.90
N GLY A 554 13.06 -39.00 18.74
CA GLY A 554 12.10 -39.74 19.55
C GLY A 554 10.88 -40.21 18.74
N ASP A 555 9.71 -40.09 19.34
CA ASP A 555 8.41 -40.44 18.79
C ASP A 555 8.14 -39.67 17.48
N PRO A 556 7.56 -40.29 16.44
CA PRO A 556 7.26 -39.61 15.18
C PRO A 556 6.34 -38.37 15.29
N SER A 557 5.59 -38.25 16.40
CA SER A 557 4.75 -37.07 16.67
C SER A 557 5.49 -35.93 17.39
N ALA A 558 6.78 -36.11 17.72
CA ALA A 558 7.58 -35.08 18.37
C ALA A 558 7.66 -33.80 17.50
N ASN A 559 7.21 -32.70 18.08
CA ASN A 559 7.12 -31.38 17.45
C ASN A 559 7.67 -30.31 18.40
N SER A 560 8.12 -29.21 17.83
CA SER A 560 8.61 -28.01 18.49
C SER A 560 8.27 -26.77 17.65
N GLY A 561 8.71 -25.62 18.11
CA GLY A 561 8.57 -24.35 17.42
C GLY A 561 9.30 -23.24 18.16
N VAL A 562 9.58 -22.16 17.45
CA VAL A 562 10.19 -20.95 18.01
C VAL A 562 9.15 -19.83 17.94
N GLN A 563 8.77 -19.32 19.10
CA GLN A 563 7.87 -18.19 19.25
C GLN A 563 8.57 -16.89 18.83
N ILE A 564 7.86 -16.03 18.08
CA ILE A 564 8.35 -14.83 17.42
C ILE A 564 7.43 -13.68 17.82
N ARG A 565 7.97 -12.70 18.56
CA ARG A 565 7.20 -11.53 19.01
C ARG A 565 5.93 -11.92 19.79
N SER A 566 5.99 -13.04 20.51
CA SER A 566 4.83 -13.61 21.19
C SER A 566 4.67 -13.10 22.62
N GLN A 567 3.45 -13.19 23.13
CA GLN A 567 3.10 -12.86 24.50
C GLN A 567 3.02 -14.13 25.35
N ARG A 568 3.38 -14.02 26.64
CA ARG A 568 3.20 -15.11 27.61
C ARG A 568 1.89 -14.89 28.36
N ARG A 569 0.94 -15.82 28.20
CA ARG A 569 -0.36 -15.81 28.89
C ARG A 569 -0.20 -16.17 30.37
N GLU A 570 -1.22 -15.86 31.17
CA GLU A 570 -1.24 -16.16 32.61
C GLU A 570 -1.12 -17.66 32.91
N ASP A 571 -1.68 -18.51 32.04
CA ASP A 571 -1.58 -19.97 32.11
C ASP A 571 -0.21 -20.52 31.67
N GLY A 572 0.71 -19.64 31.25
CA GLY A 572 2.06 -19.99 30.80
C GLY A 572 2.18 -20.32 29.30
N HIS A 573 1.07 -20.40 28.56
CA HIS A 573 1.10 -20.62 27.12
C HIS A 573 1.57 -19.38 26.34
N ALA A 574 2.07 -19.59 25.12
CA ALA A 574 2.44 -18.52 24.20
C ALA A 574 1.24 -18.08 23.34
N ALA A 575 1.09 -16.78 23.09
CA ALA A 575 0.15 -16.26 22.10
C ALA A 575 0.90 -15.39 21.08
N GLY A 576 0.77 -15.68 19.80
CA GLY A 576 1.48 -14.96 18.73
C GLY A 576 2.20 -15.88 17.75
N TYR A 577 3.04 -15.29 16.89
CA TYR A 577 3.67 -16.04 15.80
C TYR A 577 4.64 -17.12 16.29
N GLN A 578 4.64 -18.25 15.61
CA GLN A 578 5.55 -19.38 15.81
C GLN A 578 6.13 -19.82 14.47
N ALA A 579 7.45 -19.95 14.40
CA ALA A 579 8.12 -20.70 13.35
C ALA A 579 8.19 -22.16 13.79
N ASP A 580 7.40 -23.01 13.13
CA ASP A 580 7.26 -24.42 13.48
C ASP A 580 8.54 -25.22 13.19
N PHE A 581 8.77 -26.27 13.99
CA PHE A 581 9.97 -27.10 13.92
C PHE A 581 9.66 -28.58 14.24
N ASP A 582 9.86 -29.48 13.29
CA ASP A 582 9.81 -30.94 13.50
C ASP A 582 11.00 -31.62 12.80
N ASP A 583 10.90 -32.93 12.57
CA ASP A 583 11.90 -33.70 11.83
C ASP A 583 11.85 -33.48 10.29
N GLY A 584 11.06 -32.49 9.83
CA GLY A 584 10.83 -32.15 8.43
C GLY A 584 9.58 -32.80 7.82
N ALA A 585 8.89 -33.69 8.53
CA ALA A 585 7.75 -34.42 7.98
C ALA A 585 6.60 -33.49 7.57
N VAL A 586 6.21 -32.58 8.46
CA VAL A 586 4.97 -31.79 8.34
C VAL A 586 5.19 -30.32 8.65
N TRP A 587 5.83 -29.99 9.77
CA TRP A 587 5.73 -28.69 10.40
C TRP A 587 6.91 -27.75 10.14
N MET A 588 8.13 -28.28 10.06
CA MET A 588 9.33 -27.45 9.95
C MET A 588 9.23 -26.43 8.80
N GLY A 589 9.42 -25.16 9.13
CA GLY A 589 9.41 -24.04 8.20
C GLY A 589 8.09 -23.29 8.10
N ARG A 590 6.98 -23.81 8.63
CA ARG A 590 5.68 -23.10 8.63
C ARG A 590 5.70 -21.91 9.60
N ILE A 591 4.81 -20.96 9.35
CA ILE A 591 4.51 -19.88 10.31
C ILE A 591 3.09 -20.10 10.82
N TYR A 592 2.95 -20.26 12.13
CA TYR A 592 1.69 -20.45 12.84
C TYR A 592 1.45 -19.24 13.76
N ASP A 593 0.21 -18.96 14.14
CA ASP A 593 -0.17 -17.91 15.09
C ASP A 593 -0.86 -18.57 16.29
N GLU A 594 -0.05 -18.92 17.29
CA GLU A 594 -0.41 -19.72 18.46
C GLU A 594 -1.48 -18.99 19.28
N HIS A 595 -2.58 -19.68 19.60
CA HIS A 595 -3.78 -19.09 20.23
C HIS A 595 -4.36 -17.84 19.52
N GLY A 596 -3.91 -17.56 18.29
CA GLY A 596 -4.41 -16.51 17.41
C GLY A 596 -5.08 -17.11 16.17
N ARG A 597 -4.57 -16.75 14.99
CA ARG A 597 -5.20 -17.05 13.69
C ARG A 597 -4.83 -18.42 13.11
N GLY A 598 -4.10 -19.26 13.84
CA GLY A 598 -3.72 -20.61 13.40
C GLY A 598 -2.64 -20.61 12.34
N LEU A 599 -2.69 -21.54 11.37
CA LEU A 599 -1.67 -21.62 10.31
C LEU A 599 -1.70 -20.34 9.45
N MET A 600 -0.60 -19.61 9.45
CA MET A 600 -0.43 -18.37 8.69
C MET A 600 0.17 -18.65 7.32
N VAL A 601 1.25 -19.44 7.29
CA VAL A 601 2.02 -19.72 6.07
C VAL A 601 2.41 -21.18 6.00
N GLU A 602 2.05 -21.83 4.89
CA GLU A 602 2.57 -23.15 4.50
C GLU A 602 3.97 -23.00 3.90
N ARG A 603 4.86 -23.97 4.16
CA ARG A 603 6.23 -23.94 3.61
C ARG A 603 6.20 -24.01 2.08
N GLY A 604 7.03 -23.20 1.45
CA GLY A 604 7.09 -22.95 0.02
C GLY A 604 6.17 -21.82 -0.46
N THR A 605 5.61 -21.04 0.46
CA THR A 605 4.60 -20.01 0.15
C THR A 605 4.99 -18.65 0.74
N THR A 606 4.70 -17.60 -0.01
CA THR A 606 4.60 -16.22 0.49
C THR A 606 3.13 -15.90 0.75
N VAL A 607 2.79 -15.40 1.94
CA VAL A 607 1.45 -14.92 2.29
C VAL A 607 1.52 -13.45 2.62
N VAL A 608 0.70 -12.64 1.95
CA VAL A 608 0.49 -11.22 2.27
C VAL A 608 -0.90 -11.07 2.89
N ILE A 609 -0.99 -10.41 4.03
CA ILE A 609 -2.23 -10.10 4.73
C ILE A 609 -2.39 -8.59 4.75
N ASP A 610 -3.49 -8.09 4.19
CA ASP A 610 -3.78 -6.66 4.20
C ASP A 610 -4.30 -6.17 5.56
N GLU A 611 -4.47 -4.86 5.70
CA GLU A 611 -4.96 -4.22 6.93
C GLU A 611 -6.31 -4.76 7.42
N GLY A 612 -7.14 -5.29 6.52
CA GLY A 612 -8.44 -5.89 6.80
C GLY A 612 -8.41 -7.39 7.08
N GLY A 613 -7.24 -8.04 7.01
CA GLY A 613 -7.08 -9.47 7.23
C GLY A 613 -7.26 -10.34 6.00
N GLN A 614 -7.43 -9.76 4.80
CA GLN A 614 -7.51 -10.52 3.56
C GLN A 614 -6.13 -11.09 3.21
N ARG A 615 -6.08 -12.39 2.93
CA ARG A 615 -4.84 -13.10 2.60
C ARG A 615 -4.70 -13.31 1.09
N GLU A 616 -3.49 -13.11 0.58
CA GLU A 616 -3.04 -13.51 -0.75
C GLU A 616 -1.84 -14.45 -0.59
N ALA A 617 -1.86 -15.61 -1.24
CA ALA A 617 -0.83 -16.64 -1.10
C ALA A 617 -0.21 -16.98 -2.46
N THR A 618 1.12 -16.91 -2.55
CA THR A 618 1.90 -17.26 -3.74
C THR A 618 2.84 -18.42 -3.42
N VAL A 619 2.65 -19.56 -4.08
CA VAL A 619 3.52 -20.74 -3.90
C VAL A 619 4.75 -20.59 -4.80
N PHE A 620 5.94 -20.55 -4.20
CA PHE A 620 7.22 -20.50 -4.92
C PHE A 620 7.97 -21.85 -4.90
N ARG A 621 7.56 -22.79 -4.04
CA ARG A 621 8.07 -24.17 -4.03
C ARG A 621 7.02 -25.12 -3.43
N LYS A 622 6.96 -26.38 -3.88
CA LYS A 622 6.02 -27.34 -3.28
C LYS A 622 6.48 -27.76 -1.88
N ALA A 623 5.54 -27.87 -0.94
CA ALA A 623 5.83 -28.21 0.44
C ALA A 623 6.56 -29.57 0.61
N GLU A 624 6.30 -30.54 -0.28
CA GLU A 624 6.94 -31.86 -0.27
C GLU A 624 8.46 -31.80 -0.52
N GLU A 625 8.92 -30.83 -1.32
CA GLU A 625 10.32 -30.73 -1.74
C GLU A 625 11.26 -30.38 -0.58
N TYR A 626 10.73 -29.79 0.49
CA TYR A 626 11.50 -29.46 1.69
C TYR A 626 11.95 -30.70 2.47
N ARG A 627 11.27 -31.84 2.32
CA ARG A 627 11.68 -33.09 2.98
C ARG A 627 13.09 -33.51 2.60
N ALA A 628 13.50 -33.27 1.36
CA ALA A 628 14.85 -33.57 0.88
C ALA A 628 15.92 -32.63 1.47
N LEU A 629 15.52 -31.47 2.00
CA LEU A 629 16.43 -30.49 2.59
C LEU A 629 16.70 -30.76 4.07
N VAL A 630 15.79 -31.45 4.78
CA VAL A 630 15.89 -31.68 6.22
C VAL A 630 16.73 -32.92 6.53
N LYS A 631 17.70 -32.76 7.43
CA LYS A 631 18.53 -33.83 7.97
C LYS A 631 17.78 -34.45 9.16
N LYS A 632 16.94 -35.45 8.90
CA LYS A 632 16.17 -36.15 9.95
C LYS A 632 17.10 -36.71 11.04
N GLY A 633 16.81 -36.37 12.31
CA GLY A 633 17.63 -36.72 13.48
C GLY A 633 19.00 -36.00 13.55
N GLY A 634 19.37 -35.23 12.53
CA GLY A 634 20.59 -34.44 12.46
C GLY A 634 20.36 -32.96 12.76
N TRP A 635 21.46 -32.21 12.88
CA TRP A 635 21.42 -30.76 13.06
C TRP A 635 21.02 -30.05 11.77
N ASN A 636 19.97 -29.24 11.82
CA ASN A 636 19.48 -28.40 10.74
C ASN A 636 19.69 -26.93 11.08
N GLU A 637 20.24 -26.16 10.13
CA GLU A 637 20.25 -24.71 10.24
C GLU A 637 18.82 -24.19 10.05
N TYR A 638 18.37 -23.35 10.99
CA TYR A 638 17.09 -22.70 10.95
C TYR A 638 17.27 -21.21 11.20
N VAL A 639 16.80 -20.40 10.26
CA VAL A 639 16.89 -18.93 10.32
C VAL A 639 15.50 -18.36 10.36
N ILE A 640 15.28 -17.39 11.25
CA ILE A 640 14.04 -16.64 11.38
C ILE A 640 14.40 -15.17 11.27
N ARG A 641 13.75 -14.44 10.36
CA ARG A 641 13.91 -12.98 10.25
C ARG A 641 12.55 -12.34 10.41
N ALA A 642 12.42 -11.40 11.35
CA ALA A 642 11.23 -10.62 11.56
C ALA A 642 11.61 -9.15 11.45
N ALA A 643 11.10 -8.43 10.45
CA ALA A 643 11.42 -7.02 10.20
C ALA A 643 10.18 -6.28 9.69
N GLY A 644 9.73 -5.28 10.45
CA GLY A 644 8.43 -4.63 10.22
C GLY A 644 7.31 -5.67 10.16
N PRO A 645 6.42 -5.62 9.15
CA PRO A 645 5.31 -6.58 9.02
C PRO A 645 5.75 -7.93 8.45
N ARG A 646 7.03 -8.08 8.06
CA ARG A 646 7.53 -9.26 7.35
C ARG A 646 8.18 -10.27 8.31
N ILE A 647 7.80 -11.54 8.20
CA ILE A 647 8.43 -12.68 8.89
C ILE A 647 8.83 -13.73 7.86
N GLN A 648 10.08 -14.18 7.90
CA GLN A 648 10.61 -15.18 6.98
C GLN A 648 11.33 -16.30 7.74
N THR A 649 11.28 -17.51 7.22
CA THR A 649 12.01 -18.67 7.75
C THR A 649 12.88 -19.33 6.66
N TRP A 650 14.04 -19.87 7.02
CA TRP A 650 14.90 -20.66 6.12
C TRP A 650 15.31 -21.98 6.76
N ILE A 651 15.34 -23.04 5.96
CA ILE A 651 15.81 -24.36 6.33
C ILE A 651 17.07 -24.67 5.52
N ASN A 652 18.20 -24.89 6.18
CA ASN A 652 19.48 -25.25 5.55
C ASN A 652 19.81 -24.36 4.32
N GLY A 653 19.69 -23.04 4.51
CA GLY A 653 19.95 -22.02 3.48
C GLY A 653 18.85 -21.82 2.43
N THR A 654 17.75 -22.58 2.47
CA THR A 654 16.63 -22.44 1.52
C THR A 654 15.45 -21.73 2.19
N LEU A 655 14.92 -20.67 1.57
CA LEU A 655 13.72 -19.96 2.05
C LEU A 655 12.57 -20.96 2.20
N ALA A 656 11.96 -21.02 3.37
CA ALA A 656 10.89 -21.95 3.71
C ALA A 656 9.53 -21.24 3.69
N SER A 657 9.35 -20.14 4.40
CA SER A 657 8.08 -19.39 4.41
C SER A 657 8.32 -17.90 4.45
N GLU A 658 7.36 -17.15 3.93
CA GLU A 658 7.32 -15.70 4.05
C GLU A 658 5.91 -15.22 4.39
N LEU A 659 5.78 -14.40 5.42
CA LEU A 659 4.57 -13.70 5.83
C LEU A 659 4.83 -12.20 5.71
N VAL A 660 3.87 -11.45 5.17
CA VAL A 660 3.79 -9.99 5.29
C VAL A 660 2.43 -9.66 5.89
N ASP A 661 2.38 -9.27 7.16
CA ASP A 661 1.13 -9.10 7.90
C ASP A 661 0.86 -7.65 8.29
N HIS A 662 -0.11 -7.04 7.62
CA HIS A 662 -0.56 -5.68 7.89
C HIS A 662 -1.85 -5.64 8.74
N GLN A 663 -2.41 -6.78 9.14
CA GLN A 663 -3.76 -6.86 9.70
C GLN A 663 -3.90 -6.10 11.02
N LEU A 664 -4.59 -4.96 11.02
CA LEU A 664 -4.67 -4.07 12.17
C LEU A 664 -5.18 -4.80 13.42
N GLY A 665 -4.46 -4.66 14.54
CA GLY A 665 -4.83 -5.25 15.83
C GLY A 665 -4.63 -6.76 15.94
N GLN A 666 -3.99 -7.40 14.95
CA GLN A 666 -3.63 -8.82 14.99
C GLN A 666 -2.14 -9.07 14.72
N HIS A 667 -1.39 -8.05 14.28
CA HIS A 667 0.04 -8.16 14.04
C HIS A 667 0.86 -7.62 15.21
N ASP A 668 1.91 -8.34 15.58
CA ASP A 668 2.87 -7.95 16.62
C ASP A 668 4.19 -7.48 15.99
N TYR A 669 4.63 -6.25 16.29
CA TYR A 669 5.96 -5.74 15.92
C TYR A 669 7.01 -5.97 17.02
N SER A 670 6.58 -6.41 18.20
CA SER A 670 7.48 -6.77 19.28
C SER A 670 6.87 -7.79 20.22
N GLY A 671 7.72 -8.53 20.92
CA GLY A 671 7.30 -9.47 21.95
C GLY A 671 8.43 -10.44 22.31
N ARG A 672 8.12 -11.47 23.09
CA ARG A 672 9.11 -12.43 23.59
C ARG A 672 9.44 -13.51 22.55
N ILE A 673 10.61 -14.11 22.73
CA ILE A 673 11.07 -15.29 21.99
C ILE A 673 11.08 -16.49 22.94
N ALA A 674 10.62 -17.64 22.48
CA ALA A 674 10.61 -18.88 23.26
C ALA A 674 10.77 -20.11 22.39
N ILE A 675 11.24 -21.21 22.98
CA ILE A 675 11.32 -22.52 22.33
C ILE A 675 10.24 -23.42 22.95
N GLN A 676 9.45 -24.07 22.11
CA GLN A 676 8.38 -24.97 22.52
C GLN A 676 8.87 -26.42 22.67
N LEU A 677 8.43 -27.09 23.74
CA LEU A 677 8.34 -28.54 23.84
C LEU A 677 6.86 -28.91 23.74
N HIS A 678 6.46 -29.45 22.59
CA HIS A 678 5.05 -29.74 22.32
C HIS A 678 4.53 -30.88 23.21
N SER A 679 3.28 -30.77 23.66
CA SER A 679 2.60 -31.81 24.43
C SER A 679 2.49 -33.11 23.64
N GLY A 680 2.61 -34.25 24.31
CA GLY A 680 2.65 -35.53 23.61
C GLY A 680 3.27 -36.66 24.42
N PRO A 681 3.24 -37.89 23.86
CA PRO A 681 3.91 -39.04 24.46
C PRO A 681 5.43 -38.93 24.32
N GLY A 682 6.16 -39.43 25.32
CA GLY A 682 7.60 -39.66 25.22
C GLY A 682 7.90 -41.06 24.65
N PRO A 683 9.10 -41.27 24.07
CA PRO A 683 10.25 -40.38 24.13
C PRO A 683 10.14 -39.22 23.14
N ALA A 684 10.38 -37.98 23.56
CA ALA A 684 10.53 -36.83 22.66
C ALA A 684 11.69 -35.98 23.13
N ARG A 685 12.53 -35.53 22.20
CA ARG A 685 13.70 -34.71 22.51
C ARG A 685 13.89 -33.63 21.45
N VAL A 686 13.91 -32.38 21.89
CA VAL A 686 14.09 -31.19 21.05
C VAL A 686 15.36 -30.46 21.50
N GLU A 687 16.24 -30.11 20.58
CA GLU A 687 17.56 -29.57 20.89
C GLU A 687 17.89 -28.39 20.00
N PHE A 688 18.36 -27.28 20.60
CA PHE A 688 18.75 -26.06 19.89
C PHE A 688 20.10 -25.52 20.41
N LYS A 689 20.97 -25.07 19.51
CA LYS A 689 22.26 -24.46 19.84
C LYS A 689 22.70 -23.42 18.81
N ASP A 690 23.74 -22.67 19.16
CA ASP A 690 24.28 -21.56 18.35
C ASP A 690 23.20 -20.52 17.99
N LEU A 691 22.48 -20.06 19.02
CA LEU A 691 21.39 -19.09 18.87
C LEU A 691 21.98 -17.69 18.68
N GLU A 692 22.30 -17.35 17.44
CA GLU A 692 22.87 -16.06 17.05
C GLU A 692 21.76 -15.06 16.70
N PHE A 693 21.71 -13.96 17.46
CA PHE A 693 20.70 -12.92 17.35
C PHE A 693 21.31 -11.62 16.83
N LEU A 694 20.69 -11.10 15.77
CA LEU A 694 21.01 -9.82 15.17
C LEU A 694 19.83 -8.86 15.39
N ASP A 695 20.08 -7.76 16.12
CA ASP A 695 19.12 -6.68 16.30
C ASP A 695 19.11 -5.78 15.06
N LEU A 696 17.95 -5.71 14.39
CA LEU A 696 17.71 -4.92 13.18
C LEU A 696 17.00 -3.59 13.48
N GLY A 697 16.66 -3.32 14.74
CA GLY A 697 15.98 -2.10 15.20
C GLY A 697 14.53 -2.33 15.62
N LYS A 698 13.73 -1.26 15.57
CA LYS A 698 12.34 -1.26 16.02
C LYS A 698 11.43 -0.53 15.03
N THR A 699 10.44 -1.25 14.50
CA THR A 699 9.32 -0.69 13.75
C THR A 699 8.22 -0.23 14.72
N GLU A 700 7.71 0.99 14.53
CA GLU A 700 6.59 1.53 15.31
C GLU A 700 5.24 1.01 14.75
N PRO A 701 4.32 0.52 15.60
CA PRO A 701 3.00 0.07 15.17
C PRO A 701 2.13 1.22 14.63
N PRO A 702 1.21 0.96 13.67
CA PRO A 702 0.19 1.92 13.27
C PRO A 702 -0.65 2.34 14.49
N LYS A 703 -0.87 3.65 14.68
CA LYS A 703 -1.73 4.16 15.76
C LYS A 703 -3.16 3.62 15.62
N SER A 704 -3.71 3.03 16.68
CA SER A 704 -5.07 2.50 16.72
C SER A 704 -6.13 3.61 16.58
N LEU A 705 -7.30 3.27 16.02
CA LEU A 705 -8.37 4.20 15.63
C LEU A 705 -9.27 4.71 16.79
N ALA A 706 -8.89 4.50 18.05
CA ALA A 706 -9.67 5.01 19.18
C ALA A 706 -9.64 6.54 19.21
N GLY A 707 -10.81 7.19 19.01
CA GLY A 707 -10.97 8.65 19.06
C GLY A 707 -11.12 9.37 17.71
N VAL A 708 -11.28 8.66 16.60
CA VAL A 708 -11.64 9.29 15.32
C VAL A 708 -13.12 9.67 15.35
N LYS A 709 -13.43 10.98 15.46
CA LYS A 709 -14.80 11.49 15.31
C LYS A 709 -15.45 10.91 14.06
N ARG A 710 -16.55 10.18 14.20
CA ARG A 710 -17.28 9.68 13.03
C ARG A 710 -17.80 10.87 12.20
N VAL A 711 -17.83 10.68 10.89
CA VAL A 711 -18.35 11.66 9.94
C VAL A 711 -19.84 11.39 9.75
N GLY A 712 -20.66 12.43 9.53
CA GLY A 712 -22.10 12.31 9.34
C GLY A 712 -22.87 13.33 10.16
N ILE A 713 -24.13 13.54 9.80
CA ILE A 713 -25.00 14.53 10.42
C ILE A 713 -25.86 13.84 11.47
N VAL A 714 -25.68 14.19 12.74
CA VAL A 714 -26.57 13.70 13.81
C VAL A 714 -27.93 14.39 13.63
N PRO A 715 -29.07 13.67 13.69
CA PRO A 715 -30.39 14.29 13.63
C PRO A 715 -30.56 15.33 14.75
N GLU A 716 -30.90 16.58 14.39
CA GLU A 716 -31.06 17.67 15.35
C GLU A 716 -32.08 17.33 16.46
N GLU A 717 -31.75 17.73 17.69
CA GLU A 717 -32.57 17.57 18.92
C GLU A 717 -32.79 16.13 19.43
N LYS A 718 -32.08 15.12 18.90
CA LYS A 718 -32.26 13.71 19.32
C LYS A 718 -31.00 13.09 19.93
N ASN A 719 -31.15 12.55 21.14
CA ASN A 719 -30.12 11.83 21.89
C ASN A 719 -29.98 10.37 21.39
N LEU A 720 -29.63 10.18 20.11
CA LEU A 720 -29.59 8.85 19.45
C LEU A 720 -28.29 8.06 19.65
N GLY A 721 -27.22 8.72 20.11
CA GLY A 721 -25.96 8.11 20.56
C GLY A 721 -25.72 8.30 22.05
N PHE A 722 -26.76 8.64 22.82
CA PHE A 722 -26.72 8.68 24.30
C PHE A 722 -25.73 9.66 24.96
N GLU A 723 -25.11 10.57 24.20
CA GLU A 723 -24.09 11.50 24.66
C GLU A 723 -24.55 12.49 25.75
N GLU A 724 -25.85 12.60 26.00
CA GLU A 724 -26.39 13.32 27.16
C GLU A 724 -26.27 12.53 28.48
N GLY A 725 -25.78 11.28 28.43
CA GLY A 725 -25.67 10.38 29.57
C GLY A 725 -27.02 9.90 30.12
N THR A 726 -28.10 10.05 29.34
CA THR A 726 -29.46 9.63 29.71
C THR A 726 -30.14 8.88 28.56
N LEU A 727 -31.25 8.20 28.82
CA LEU A 727 -32.14 7.62 27.80
C LEU A 727 -33.23 8.61 27.36
N ARG A 728 -33.00 9.92 27.48
CA ARG A 728 -33.99 10.94 27.08
C ARG A 728 -34.37 10.74 25.62
N GLY A 729 -35.67 10.66 25.34
CA GLY A 729 -36.19 10.44 23.99
C GLY A 729 -36.22 8.96 23.57
N TRP A 730 -36.03 8.02 24.49
CA TRP A 730 -36.21 6.59 24.27
C TRP A 730 -37.28 6.02 25.20
N THR A 731 -38.16 5.16 24.67
CA THR A 731 -39.06 4.32 25.44
C THR A 731 -38.35 3.03 25.81
N VAL A 732 -38.40 2.67 27.10
CA VAL A 732 -37.73 1.51 27.66
C VAL A 732 -38.74 0.43 28.01
N GLU A 733 -38.55 -0.78 27.46
CA GLU A 733 -39.30 -1.98 27.79
C GLU A 733 -38.33 -3.08 28.24
N GLY A 734 -38.64 -3.80 29.31
CA GLY A 734 -37.75 -4.81 29.90
C GLY A 734 -36.70 -4.26 30.88
N GLU A 735 -36.13 -5.14 31.70
CA GLU A 735 -35.18 -4.76 32.77
C GLU A 735 -33.76 -4.50 32.25
N VAL A 736 -33.39 -5.07 31.10
CA VAL A 736 -32.02 -5.06 30.54
C VAL A 736 -31.49 -3.65 30.21
N TRP A 737 -32.38 -2.70 30.00
CA TRP A 737 -32.04 -1.31 29.65
C TRP A 737 -32.18 -0.33 30.82
N LYS A 738 -32.71 -0.78 31.96
CA LYS A 738 -32.91 0.11 33.12
C LYS A 738 -31.57 0.53 33.69
N GLY A 739 -31.42 1.83 33.92
CA GLY A 739 -30.17 2.43 34.42
C GLY A 739 -29.11 2.74 33.35
N GLY A 740 -29.40 2.50 32.05
CA GLY A 740 -28.58 2.96 30.92
C GLY A 740 -28.60 4.49 30.68
N PRO A 741 -27.71 5.06 29.84
CA PRO A 741 -26.62 4.44 29.05
C PRO A 741 -25.36 4.10 29.87
N VAL A 742 -24.44 3.34 29.28
CA VAL A 742 -23.12 2.95 29.83
C VAL A 742 -22.09 4.02 29.50
N LYS A 743 -21.20 4.36 30.44
CA LYS A 743 -20.15 5.36 30.25
C LYS A 743 -18.79 4.73 30.00
N GLY A 744 -18.15 5.10 28.90
CA GLY A 744 -16.80 4.65 28.55
C GLY A 744 -16.72 3.18 28.12
N ASP A 745 -15.49 2.70 27.90
CA ASP A 745 -15.27 1.35 27.40
C ASP A 745 -15.23 0.32 28.54
N THR A 746 -16.37 -0.31 28.79
CA THR A 746 -16.50 -1.40 29.76
C THR A 746 -16.17 -2.78 29.16
N VAL A 747 -15.97 -2.87 27.84
CA VAL A 747 -15.68 -4.13 27.13
C VAL A 747 -14.22 -4.54 27.30
N THR A 748 -13.27 -3.63 27.06
CA THR A 748 -11.82 -3.94 27.15
C THR A 748 -11.43 -4.57 28.50
N PRO A 749 -11.90 -4.06 29.67
CA PRO A 749 -11.61 -4.67 30.96
C PRO A 749 -12.13 -6.10 31.13
N ARG A 750 -13.27 -6.46 30.51
CA ARG A 750 -13.90 -7.79 30.65
C ARG A 750 -13.54 -8.76 29.52
N ARG A 751 -13.13 -8.26 28.36
CA ARG A 751 -12.69 -9.04 27.20
C ARG A 751 -11.45 -8.40 26.54
N PRO A 752 -10.25 -8.66 27.07
CA PRO A 752 -9.00 -8.22 26.46
C PRO A 752 -8.94 -8.63 24.97
N GLY A 753 -8.65 -7.67 24.09
CA GLY A 753 -8.68 -7.84 22.64
C GLY A 753 -9.99 -7.41 21.95
N GLN A 754 -11.00 -7.00 22.71
CA GLN A 754 -12.19 -6.32 22.19
C GLN A 754 -12.40 -5.01 22.96
N SER A 755 -12.88 -3.98 22.26
CA SER A 755 -13.33 -2.70 22.84
C SER A 755 -14.76 -2.44 22.40
N SER A 756 -15.56 -1.70 23.16
CA SER A 756 -16.93 -1.31 22.76
C SER A 756 -16.96 -0.57 21.43
N ASN A 757 -15.92 0.22 21.14
CA ASN A 757 -15.81 1.03 19.92
C ASN A 757 -17.01 1.97 19.73
N HIS A 758 -17.53 2.51 20.85
CA HIS A 758 -18.56 3.55 20.87
C HIS A 758 -18.01 4.89 20.36
N ASP A 759 -18.89 5.74 19.82
CA ASP A 759 -18.56 7.12 19.49
C ASP A 759 -18.93 8.02 20.68
N GLY A 760 -18.03 8.90 21.08
CA GLY A 760 -18.28 9.76 22.24
C GLY A 760 -18.02 9.06 23.57
N GLY A 761 -18.86 9.34 24.58
CA GLY A 761 -18.65 8.89 25.95
C GLY A 761 -19.68 7.87 26.46
N PHE A 762 -20.78 7.66 25.73
CA PHE A 762 -21.89 6.83 26.18
C PHE A 762 -22.40 5.87 25.09
N TRP A 763 -22.97 4.73 25.51
CA TRP A 763 -23.57 3.74 24.59
C TRP A 763 -24.54 2.82 25.36
N VAL A 764 -25.23 1.90 24.68
CA VAL A 764 -26.04 0.86 25.34
C VAL A 764 -25.60 -0.54 24.94
N GLY A 765 -25.53 -1.45 25.92
CA GLY A 765 -25.23 -2.86 25.71
C GLY A 765 -26.08 -3.71 26.64
N GLY A 766 -26.78 -4.71 26.10
CA GLY A 766 -27.71 -5.57 26.86
C GLY A 766 -27.01 -6.34 27.99
N TYR A 767 -25.76 -6.76 27.77
CA TYR A 767 -24.96 -7.46 28.77
C TYR A 767 -24.56 -6.59 29.97
N GLU A 768 -24.34 -5.29 29.75
CA GLU A 768 -23.63 -4.41 30.69
C GLU A 768 -24.39 -4.15 31.99
N ARG A 769 -25.70 -4.44 32.03
CA ARG A 769 -26.54 -4.21 33.22
C ARG A 769 -26.73 -5.47 34.05
N THR A 770 -27.11 -6.56 33.41
CA THR A 770 -27.33 -7.86 34.05
C THR A 770 -26.01 -8.60 34.31
N HIS A 771 -24.92 -8.22 33.62
CA HIS A 771 -23.66 -8.98 33.55
C HIS A 771 -23.89 -10.44 33.09
N ALA A 772 -24.96 -10.66 32.33
CA ALA A 772 -25.43 -11.95 31.86
C ALA A 772 -26.24 -11.78 30.56
N ASP A 773 -26.24 -12.81 29.71
CA ASP A 773 -26.99 -12.85 28.44
C ASP A 773 -28.46 -13.24 28.62
N ASP A 774 -29.02 -13.18 29.84
CA ASP A 774 -30.38 -13.60 30.16
C ASP A 774 -31.41 -12.44 30.17
N GLY A 775 -30.92 -11.21 30.05
CA GLY A 775 -31.73 -10.00 30.01
C GLY A 775 -32.46 -9.83 28.67
N GLN A 776 -33.72 -9.41 28.72
CA GLN A 776 -34.52 -9.13 27.53
C GLN A 776 -35.19 -7.76 27.63
N GLY A 777 -35.41 -7.12 26.49
CA GLY A 777 -36.09 -5.84 26.41
C GLY A 777 -35.96 -5.14 25.07
N VAL A 778 -36.65 -4.01 24.93
CA VAL A 778 -36.65 -3.18 23.73
C VAL A 778 -36.41 -1.70 24.09
N LEU A 779 -35.51 -1.05 23.35
CA LEU A 779 -35.36 0.40 23.35
C LEU A 779 -35.90 0.98 22.05
N THR A 780 -36.84 1.92 22.14
CA THR A 780 -37.42 2.59 20.96
C THR A 780 -37.19 4.09 21.02
N SER A 781 -36.52 4.67 20.04
CA SER A 781 -36.28 6.12 19.98
C SER A 781 -37.56 6.89 19.63
N GLN A 782 -37.61 8.17 19.96
CA GLN A 782 -38.60 9.08 19.37
C GLN A 782 -38.42 9.12 17.84
N PRO A 783 -39.52 9.28 17.07
CA PRO A 783 -39.43 9.47 15.63
C PRO A 783 -38.65 10.73 15.21
N PHE A 784 -37.95 10.63 14.08
CA PHE A 784 -37.24 11.73 13.43
C PHE A 784 -37.36 11.62 11.90
N LYS A 785 -37.22 12.75 11.19
CA LYS A 785 -37.33 12.79 9.72
C LYS A 785 -36.04 12.34 9.04
N VAL A 786 -36.18 11.54 8.00
CA VAL A 786 -35.08 11.20 7.08
C VAL A 786 -34.76 12.42 6.23
N THR A 787 -33.63 13.07 6.50
CA THR A 787 -33.19 14.26 5.77
C THR A 787 -32.17 13.95 4.67
N HIS A 788 -31.60 12.74 4.68
CA HIS A 788 -30.51 12.35 3.81
C HIS A 788 -30.68 10.92 3.28
N PRO A 789 -30.11 10.61 2.11
CA PRO A 789 -30.33 9.33 1.42
C PRO A 789 -29.71 8.12 2.13
N TRP A 790 -28.81 8.33 3.09
CA TRP A 790 -28.16 7.25 3.83
C TRP A 790 -28.16 7.52 5.33
N GLY A 791 -28.38 6.46 6.12
CA GLY A 791 -28.18 6.45 7.56
C GLY A 791 -27.03 5.52 7.96
N SER A 792 -26.43 5.71 9.12
CA SER A 792 -25.49 4.76 9.72
C SER A 792 -25.62 4.71 11.22
N PHE A 793 -25.32 3.57 11.84
CA PHE A 793 -25.22 3.41 13.30
C PHE A 793 -24.19 2.32 13.65
N LEU A 794 -23.84 2.19 14.92
CA LEU A 794 -22.96 1.14 15.45
C LEU A 794 -23.79 -0.01 16.03
N VAL A 795 -23.39 -1.25 15.75
CA VAL A 795 -24.02 -2.45 16.35
C VAL A 795 -22.98 -3.53 16.70
N GLY A 796 -23.14 -4.12 17.87
CA GLY A 796 -22.38 -5.29 18.36
C GLY A 796 -23.31 -6.31 19.03
N GLY A 797 -22.74 -7.33 19.67
CA GLY A 797 -23.47 -8.40 20.34
C GLY A 797 -23.83 -9.58 19.41
N GLY A 798 -24.96 -10.23 19.69
CA GLY A 798 -25.44 -11.45 19.05
C GLY A 798 -25.73 -11.34 17.55
N SER A 799 -25.58 -12.47 16.86
CA SER A 799 -25.84 -12.59 15.41
C SER A 799 -27.19 -13.21 15.07
N GLY A 800 -28.03 -13.49 16.07
CA GLY A 800 -29.35 -14.07 15.89
C GLY A 800 -30.41 -13.02 15.54
N PRO A 801 -31.56 -13.42 14.98
CA PRO A 801 -32.68 -12.50 14.72
C PRO A 801 -33.29 -11.92 16.00
N ALA A 802 -33.13 -12.59 17.15
CA ALA A 802 -33.62 -12.14 18.44
C ALA A 802 -32.82 -10.96 19.04
N THR A 803 -31.62 -10.66 18.53
CA THR A 803 -30.74 -9.57 18.99
C THR A 803 -30.44 -8.66 17.80
N ARG A 804 -31.16 -7.54 17.66
CA ARG A 804 -31.14 -6.72 16.43
C ARG A 804 -31.37 -5.23 16.69
N VAL A 805 -30.97 -4.41 15.72
CA VAL A 805 -31.29 -2.99 15.63
C VAL A 805 -32.09 -2.77 14.35
N GLU A 806 -33.20 -2.05 14.45
CA GLU A 806 -34.13 -1.80 13.37
C GLU A 806 -34.33 -0.30 13.15
N LEU A 807 -34.55 0.07 11.89
CA LEU A 807 -35.16 1.34 11.52
C LEU A 807 -36.60 1.05 11.11
N VAL A 808 -37.54 1.77 11.71
CA VAL A 808 -38.97 1.51 11.55
C VAL A 808 -39.66 2.77 11.06
N ALA A 809 -40.51 2.64 10.05
CA ALA A 809 -41.32 3.73 9.54
C ALA A 809 -42.38 4.12 10.58
N ALA A 810 -42.31 5.37 11.07
CA ALA A 810 -43.08 5.79 12.25
C ALA A 810 -44.61 5.79 12.05
N LYS A 811 -45.09 5.88 10.80
CA LYS A 811 -46.53 5.90 10.50
C LYS A 811 -47.12 4.50 10.29
N SER A 812 -46.39 3.61 9.61
CA SER A 812 -46.88 2.27 9.26
C SER A 812 -46.44 1.18 10.23
N GLY A 813 -45.43 1.43 11.07
CA GLY A 813 -44.80 0.41 11.90
C GLY A 813 -43.96 -0.60 11.10
N GLN A 814 -43.79 -0.40 9.79
CA GLN A 814 -43.02 -1.28 8.93
C GLN A 814 -41.52 -1.15 9.25
N VAL A 815 -40.84 -2.29 9.48
CA VAL A 815 -39.38 -2.34 9.54
C VAL A 815 -38.83 -2.08 8.14
N ILE A 816 -38.06 -0.99 7.99
CA ILE A 816 -37.47 -0.58 6.71
C ILE A 816 -36.01 -1.00 6.57
N PHE A 817 -35.35 -1.29 7.70
CA PHE A 817 -33.98 -1.78 7.74
C PHE A 817 -33.75 -2.53 9.06
N SER A 818 -32.95 -3.59 9.05
CA SER A 818 -32.55 -4.33 10.25
C SER A 818 -31.08 -4.75 10.17
N ALA A 819 -30.41 -4.74 11.32
CA ALA A 819 -29.02 -5.12 11.46
C ALA A 819 -28.79 -5.87 12.77
N ARG A 820 -27.71 -6.67 12.82
CA ARG A 820 -27.37 -7.53 13.95
C ARG A 820 -25.87 -7.51 14.20
N GLY A 821 -25.48 -7.87 15.42
CA GLY A 821 -24.09 -8.12 15.77
C GLY A 821 -23.54 -9.37 15.09
N LYS A 822 -22.28 -9.69 15.38
CA LYS A 822 -21.56 -10.83 14.79
C LYS A 822 -20.95 -11.76 15.84
N GLN A 823 -21.55 -11.83 17.03
CA GLN A 823 -20.92 -12.43 18.20
C GLN A 823 -19.59 -11.72 18.51
N LEU A 824 -19.65 -10.38 18.52
CA LEU A 824 -18.53 -9.49 18.84
C LEU A 824 -19.04 -8.35 19.71
N GLU A 825 -18.33 -8.06 20.79
CA GLU A 825 -18.63 -6.92 21.66
C GLU A 825 -18.32 -5.60 20.97
N THR A 826 -17.26 -5.60 20.16
CA THR A 826 -16.83 -4.45 19.36
C THR A 826 -17.88 -4.07 18.33
N MET A 827 -18.52 -2.93 18.57
CA MET A 827 -19.57 -2.43 17.70
C MET A 827 -19.01 -2.02 16.34
N GLN A 828 -19.72 -2.38 15.29
CA GLN A 828 -19.36 -2.16 13.90
C GLN A 828 -20.34 -1.18 13.26
N ALA A 829 -19.83 -0.31 12.38
CA ALA A 829 -20.69 0.58 11.61
C ALA A 829 -21.55 -0.21 10.61
N VAL A 830 -22.84 0.08 10.63
CA VAL A 830 -23.82 -0.40 9.66
C VAL A 830 -24.41 0.78 8.92
N ASN A 831 -24.60 0.63 7.60
CA ASN A 831 -25.18 1.64 6.73
C ASN A 831 -26.56 1.20 6.25
N ALA A 832 -27.55 2.07 6.36
CA ALA A 832 -28.90 1.88 5.87
C ALA A 832 -29.17 2.80 4.66
N ASP A 833 -29.73 2.23 3.60
CA ASP A 833 -30.23 3.03 2.47
C ASP A 833 -31.60 3.61 2.83
N LEU A 834 -31.70 4.93 2.84
CA LEU A 834 -32.91 5.66 3.21
C LEU A 834 -33.47 6.47 2.03
N ARG A 835 -32.97 6.27 0.80
CA ARG A 835 -33.41 7.01 -0.40
C ARG A 835 -34.92 6.96 -0.61
N LYS A 836 -35.53 5.78 -0.47
CA LYS A 836 -36.99 5.55 -0.61
C LYS A 836 -37.82 6.15 0.55
N HIS A 837 -37.14 6.63 1.59
CA HIS A 837 -37.73 7.17 2.81
C HIS A 837 -37.40 8.64 3.05
N LEU A 838 -36.74 9.33 2.10
CA LEU A 838 -36.47 10.77 2.18
C LEU A 838 -37.75 11.56 2.50
N GLY A 839 -37.65 12.45 3.50
CA GLY A 839 -38.76 13.27 4.00
C GLY A 839 -39.76 12.54 4.89
N LYS A 840 -39.72 11.20 5.00
CA LYS A 840 -40.58 10.40 5.88
C LYS A 840 -40.00 10.32 7.30
N SER A 841 -40.85 10.09 8.30
CA SER A 841 -40.43 9.90 9.69
C SER A 841 -40.14 8.43 10.00
N ILE A 842 -39.04 8.17 10.70
CA ILE A 842 -38.60 6.85 11.16
C ILE A 842 -38.21 6.89 12.65
N HIS A 843 -38.09 5.76 13.32
CA HIS A 843 -37.43 5.63 14.62
C HIS A 843 -36.47 4.45 14.65
N VAL A 844 -35.52 4.47 15.58
CA VAL A 844 -34.61 3.34 15.84
C VAL A 844 -35.25 2.44 16.89
N ARG A 845 -35.15 1.12 16.73
CA ARG A 845 -35.57 0.13 17.72
C ARG A 845 -34.44 -0.88 17.97
N VAL A 846 -33.95 -0.97 19.19
CA VAL A 846 -32.94 -1.95 19.63
C VAL A 846 -33.66 -3.04 20.40
N VAL A 847 -33.54 -4.28 19.93
CA VAL A 847 -34.34 -5.43 20.37
C VAL A 847 -33.43 -6.52 20.90
N ASP A 848 -33.74 -6.97 22.12
CA ASP A 848 -33.10 -8.11 22.77
C ASP A 848 -34.15 -9.07 23.30
N GLU A 849 -34.32 -10.20 22.61
CA GLU A 849 -35.34 -11.23 22.89
C GLU A 849 -34.69 -12.60 23.18
N SER A 850 -33.37 -12.66 23.33
CA SER A 850 -32.63 -13.91 23.50
C SER A 850 -32.13 -14.07 24.93
N SER A 851 -32.14 -15.30 25.45
CA SER A 851 -31.51 -15.66 26.73
C SER A 851 -30.37 -16.68 26.58
N GLY A 852 -29.92 -16.91 25.34
CA GLY A 852 -28.87 -17.88 25.00
C GLY A 852 -27.47 -17.25 24.97
N PRO A 853 -26.41 -18.03 24.68
CA PRO A 853 -25.07 -17.47 24.51
C PRO A 853 -25.04 -16.38 23.42
N TRP A 854 -24.48 -15.21 23.73
CA TRP A 854 -24.59 -13.99 22.92
C TRP A 854 -26.01 -13.42 22.78
N GLY A 855 -26.87 -13.71 23.75
CA GLY A 855 -28.20 -13.11 23.89
C GLY A 855 -28.15 -11.68 24.39
N HIS A 856 -27.37 -10.83 23.71
CA HIS A 856 -27.38 -9.40 23.93
C HIS A 856 -27.13 -8.60 22.66
N VAL A 857 -27.49 -7.33 22.64
CA VAL A 857 -27.17 -6.38 21.56
C VAL A 857 -26.50 -5.12 22.10
N ASN A 858 -25.48 -4.63 21.38
CA ASN A 858 -24.80 -3.37 21.65
C ASN A 858 -25.18 -2.37 20.54
N TYR A 859 -25.49 -1.12 20.88
CA TYR A 859 -25.90 -0.11 19.92
C TYR A 859 -25.38 1.29 20.28
N ASP A 860 -25.01 2.06 19.25
CA ASP A 860 -24.62 3.46 19.40
C ASP A 860 -24.71 4.30 18.09
N ASP A 861 -24.70 5.63 18.22
CA ASP A 861 -24.36 6.65 17.21
C ASP A 861 -25.06 6.58 15.83
N PHE A 862 -26.36 6.93 15.78
CA PHE A 862 -27.07 7.11 14.50
C PHE A 862 -26.75 8.44 13.80
N ARG A 863 -26.41 8.39 12.50
CA ARG A 863 -26.04 9.55 11.66
C ARG A 863 -26.60 9.49 10.24
N PHE A 864 -26.80 10.65 9.64
CA PHE A 864 -27.22 10.85 8.25
C PHE A 864 -26.07 11.22 7.31
N HIS A 865 -26.18 10.82 6.04
CA HIS A 865 -25.13 11.04 5.03
C HIS A 865 -25.66 11.32 3.63
N LYS A 866 -25.02 12.25 2.92
CA LYS A 866 -25.35 12.62 1.53
C LYS A 866 -25.01 11.51 0.51
N LYS A 867 -24.07 10.62 0.83
CA LYS A 867 -23.64 9.47 0.02
C LYS A 867 -23.44 8.27 0.93
N LYS A 868 -23.48 7.04 0.40
CA LYS A 868 -23.25 5.82 1.19
C LYS A 868 -21.89 5.94 1.91
N PRO A 869 -21.85 5.89 3.25
CA PRO A 869 -20.58 5.89 3.95
C PRO A 869 -19.76 4.69 3.50
N GLY A 870 -18.44 4.86 3.36
CA GLY A 870 -17.55 3.72 3.19
C GLY A 870 -17.77 2.74 4.34
N ARG A 871 -17.68 1.43 4.08
CA ARG A 871 -17.77 0.43 5.14
C ARG A 871 -16.63 0.73 6.13
N GLN A 872 -16.93 1.24 7.32
CA GLN A 872 -15.97 1.22 8.43
C GLN A 872 -15.89 -0.25 8.84
N VAL A 873 -14.87 -0.93 8.33
CA VAL A 873 -14.66 -2.36 8.55
C VAL A 873 -14.13 -2.52 9.97
N ALA A 874 -15.00 -2.92 10.88
CA ALA A 874 -14.57 -3.62 12.09
C ALA A 874 -14.29 -5.10 11.72
N PRO A 875 -13.38 -5.76 12.44
CA PRO A 875 -12.80 -7.03 12.02
C PRO A 875 -13.88 -8.10 11.83
N SER A 876 -13.85 -8.81 10.70
CA SER A 876 -14.65 -10.02 10.52
C SER A 876 -13.75 -11.25 10.64
N VAL A 877 -14.16 -12.19 11.50
CA VAL A 877 -13.63 -13.55 11.59
C VAL A 877 -14.61 -14.53 10.93
N LYS A 878 -14.05 -15.54 10.24
CA LYS A 878 -14.56 -16.78 9.62
C LYS A 878 -14.35 -16.77 8.10
N GLY A 879 -13.70 -17.75 7.45
CA GLY A 879 -13.22 -19.07 7.85
C GLY A 879 -13.69 -20.15 6.86
N GLY A 880 -12.77 -20.72 6.08
CA GLY A 880 -12.88 -22.08 5.49
C GLY A 880 -12.89 -22.23 3.95
N GLY A 881 -11.79 -22.76 3.39
CA GLY A 881 -11.62 -23.61 2.16
C GLY A 881 -12.14 -23.11 0.79
N SER A 882 -11.60 -23.42 -0.40
CA SER A 882 -10.52 -24.29 -0.89
C SER A 882 -10.34 -24.01 -2.42
N ASN A 883 -9.17 -24.33 -2.99
CA ASN A 883 -8.79 -24.40 -4.43
C ASN A 883 -8.21 -23.12 -5.13
N PRO A 884 -6.92 -23.10 -5.54
CA PRO A 884 -6.28 -21.96 -6.22
C PRO A 884 -6.75 -21.67 -7.65
N LEU A 885 -7.46 -22.59 -8.32
CA LEU A 885 -8.11 -22.33 -9.62
C LEU A 885 -9.44 -21.58 -9.49
N LEU A 886 -9.98 -21.42 -8.27
CA LEU A 886 -11.27 -20.75 -8.00
C LEU A 886 -11.12 -19.45 -7.19
N SER A 887 -9.87 -19.00 -6.92
CA SER A 887 -9.58 -17.88 -6.00
C SER A 887 -10.06 -16.50 -6.46
N HIS A 888 -10.38 -16.34 -7.75
CA HIS A 888 -10.92 -15.13 -8.36
C HIS A 888 -12.45 -15.18 -8.49
N LEU A 889 -13.06 -16.35 -8.23
CA LEU A 889 -14.51 -16.49 -8.15
C LEU A 889 -14.93 -16.24 -6.71
N VAL A 890 -15.55 -15.09 -6.46
CA VAL A 890 -16.24 -14.85 -5.20
C VAL A 890 -17.55 -15.66 -5.23
N PRO A 891 -17.85 -16.51 -4.22
CA PRO A 891 -19.15 -17.17 -4.17
C PRO A 891 -20.27 -16.13 -4.18
N ASN A 892 -21.27 -16.31 -5.04
CA ASN A 892 -22.49 -15.50 -4.95
C ASN A 892 -23.08 -15.70 -3.54
N PRO A 893 -23.39 -14.62 -2.81
CA PRO A 893 -24.05 -14.75 -1.52
C PRO A 893 -25.42 -15.41 -1.74
N GLY A 894 -25.56 -16.65 -1.29
CA GLY A 894 -26.84 -17.33 -1.26
C GLY A 894 -27.76 -16.71 -0.19
N GLU A 895 -29.02 -16.56 -0.59
CA GLU A 895 -30.21 -16.16 0.18
C GLU A 895 -30.38 -14.67 0.53
N HIS A 896 -30.74 -13.88 -0.47
CA HIS A 896 -31.68 -12.77 -0.30
C HIS A 896 -32.70 -12.80 -1.46
N GLU A 897 -33.99 -12.78 -1.12
CA GLU A 897 -35.10 -13.05 -2.03
C GLU A 897 -35.33 -12.03 -3.16
N ASN A 898 -34.54 -10.97 -3.34
CA ASN A 898 -34.63 -10.09 -4.51
C ASN A 898 -33.48 -9.07 -4.57
N GLU A 899 -32.35 -9.44 -5.20
CA GLU A 899 -31.46 -8.54 -5.99
C GLU A 899 -30.20 -9.33 -6.42
N THR A 900 -30.39 -10.36 -7.27
CA THR A 900 -29.30 -11.23 -7.77
C THR A 900 -28.14 -10.43 -8.36
N VAL A 901 -28.43 -9.37 -9.12
CA VAL A 901 -27.44 -8.46 -9.72
C VAL A 901 -26.60 -7.73 -8.67
N ALA A 902 -27.22 -7.26 -7.57
CA ALA A 902 -26.49 -6.58 -6.50
C ALA A 902 -25.59 -7.53 -5.68
N GLY A 903 -25.90 -8.84 -5.73
CA GLY A 903 -25.08 -9.90 -5.15
C GLY A 903 -23.89 -10.30 -6.04
N MET A 904 -23.92 -9.99 -7.33
CA MET A 904 -22.81 -10.29 -8.25
C MET A 904 -21.62 -9.37 -7.97
N ARG A 905 -20.42 -9.94 -8.02
CA ARG A 905 -19.18 -9.18 -8.00
C ARG A 905 -18.53 -9.25 -9.36
N VAL A 906 -18.22 -8.08 -9.94
CA VAL A 906 -17.48 -7.96 -11.19
C VAL A 906 -16.14 -7.25 -11.01
N PRO A 907 -15.16 -7.49 -11.90
CA PRO A 907 -13.90 -6.77 -11.89
C PRO A 907 -14.11 -5.25 -11.92
N LYS A 908 -13.19 -4.49 -11.32
CA LYS A 908 -13.30 -3.04 -11.26
C LYS A 908 -13.29 -2.44 -12.68
N GLY A 909 -14.31 -1.64 -13.00
CA GLY A 909 -14.51 -1.04 -14.32
C GLY A 909 -15.58 -1.76 -15.16
N PHE A 910 -16.08 -2.89 -14.68
CA PHE A 910 -17.24 -3.59 -15.25
C PHE A 910 -18.46 -3.33 -14.37
N GLU A 911 -19.63 -3.33 -15.00
CA GLU A 911 -20.94 -3.31 -14.35
C GLU A 911 -21.77 -4.50 -14.85
N VAL A 912 -22.82 -4.86 -14.10
CA VAL A 912 -23.77 -5.90 -14.49
C VAL A 912 -25.14 -5.29 -14.49
N ASP A 913 -25.82 -5.41 -15.62
CA ASP A 913 -27.22 -5.04 -15.77
C ASP A 913 -28.08 -6.27 -16.02
N LEU A 914 -29.33 -6.21 -15.55
CA LEU A 914 -30.32 -7.25 -15.83
C LEU A 914 -30.91 -7.02 -17.21
N ILE A 915 -30.61 -7.92 -18.15
CA ILE A 915 -31.09 -7.82 -19.54
C ILE A 915 -32.42 -8.59 -19.73
N ALA A 916 -32.52 -9.80 -19.17
CA ALA A 916 -33.74 -10.62 -19.20
C ALA A 916 -33.81 -11.50 -17.94
N GLN A 917 -35.02 -11.78 -17.47
CA GLN A 917 -35.28 -12.67 -16.33
C GLN A 917 -36.50 -13.56 -16.60
N GLU A 918 -36.82 -14.46 -15.68
CA GLU A 918 -38.12 -15.12 -15.70
C GLU A 918 -39.22 -14.10 -15.38
N PRO A 919 -40.37 -14.11 -16.08
CA PRO A 919 -40.82 -15.14 -17.03
C PRO A 919 -40.43 -14.91 -18.51
N GLU A 920 -39.72 -13.83 -18.85
CA GLU A 920 -39.37 -13.49 -20.24
C GLU A 920 -38.34 -14.46 -20.85
N LEU A 921 -37.47 -15.04 -20.03
CA LEU A 921 -36.45 -16.02 -20.42
C LEU A 921 -36.41 -17.16 -19.41
N THR A 922 -36.39 -18.39 -19.90
CA THR A 922 -36.43 -19.62 -19.11
C THR A 922 -35.42 -20.64 -19.62
N GLN A 923 -34.62 -21.22 -18.73
CA GLN A 923 -33.58 -22.21 -19.07
C GLN A 923 -32.66 -21.82 -20.26
N PRO A 924 -32.00 -20.64 -20.21
CA PRO A 924 -31.00 -20.29 -21.22
C PRO A 924 -29.80 -21.25 -21.14
N ILE A 925 -29.41 -21.84 -22.28
CA ILE A 925 -28.27 -22.78 -22.32
C ILE A 925 -27.11 -22.29 -23.21
N ALA A 926 -27.40 -21.48 -24.22
CA ALA A 926 -26.41 -20.91 -25.15
C ALA A 926 -26.96 -19.60 -25.73
N PHE A 927 -26.07 -18.66 -26.06
CA PHE A 927 -26.43 -17.41 -26.71
C PHE A 927 -25.32 -16.92 -27.65
N THR A 928 -25.67 -16.03 -28.58
CA THR A 928 -24.73 -15.28 -29.43
C THR A 928 -25.29 -13.89 -29.75
N PHE A 929 -24.47 -13.03 -30.37
CA PHE A 929 -24.88 -11.73 -30.90
C PHE A 929 -24.86 -11.74 -32.42
N ASP A 930 -25.84 -11.09 -33.04
CA ASP A 930 -25.79 -10.83 -34.48
C ASP A 930 -25.11 -9.49 -34.81
N GLU A 931 -24.90 -9.22 -36.09
CA GLU A 931 -24.26 -7.99 -36.57
C GLU A 931 -25.07 -6.71 -36.29
N ARG A 932 -26.34 -6.86 -35.85
CA ARG A 932 -27.23 -5.76 -35.45
C ARG A 932 -27.17 -5.49 -33.96
N GLY A 933 -26.36 -6.24 -33.20
CA GLY A 933 -26.21 -6.10 -31.75
C GLY A 933 -27.33 -6.75 -30.94
N ARG A 934 -28.16 -7.61 -31.56
CA ARG A 934 -29.26 -8.31 -30.88
C ARG A 934 -28.76 -9.61 -30.25
N ILE A 935 -29.37 -10.02 -29.14
CA ILE A 935 -29.00 -11.25 -28.44
C ILE A 935 -29.92 -12.39 -28.90
N TRP A 936 -29.32 -13.47 -29.39
CA TRP A 936 -30.01 -14.70 -29.74
C TRP A 936 -29.78 -15.74 -28.65
N VAL A 937 -30.84 -16.23 -28.01
CA VAL A 937 -30.76 -17.13 -26.86
C VAL A 937 -31.50 -18.44 -27.14
N VAL A 938 -30.90 -19.56 -26.76
CA VAL A 938 -31.54 -20.87 -26.76
C VAL A 938 -32.17 -21.13 -25.40
N GLU A 939 -33.48 -21.39 -25.39
CA GLU A 939 -34.21 -21.89 -24.22
C GLU A 939 -34.36 -23.42 -24.34
N ALA A 940 -33.62 -24.17 -23.52
CA ALA A 940 -33.44 -25.62 -23.66
C ALA A 940 -34.38 -26.42 -22.75
N HIS A 941 -35.68 -26.37 -23.03
CA HIS A 941 -36.72 -27.08 -22.28
C HIS A 941 -36.66 -28.61 -22.33
N SER A 942 -35.90 -29.16 -23.28
CA SER A 942 -35.67 -30.59 -23.46
C SER A 942 -34.44 -31.05 -22.68
N TYR A 943 -33.59 -30.15 -22.19
CA TYR A 943 -32.42 -30.54 -21.40
C TYR A 943 -32.81 -31.00 -19.98
N PRO A 944 -32.14 -32.01 -19.38
CA PRO A 944 -31.02 -32.80 -19.93
C PRO A 944 -31.46 -34.04 -20.72
N GLN A 945 -32.76 -34.22 -21.00
CA GLN A 945 -33.31 -35.44 -21.59
C GLN A 945 -33.93 -35.20 -22.96
N ARG A 946 -33.22 -35.65 -24.01
CA ARG A 946 -33.71 -35.55 -25.39
C ARG A 946 -35.12 -36.14 -25.51
N GLN A 947 -36.03 -35.37 -26.10
CA GLN A 947 -37.41 -35.79 -26.30
C GLN A 947 -37.52 -36.77 -27.48
N PRO A 948 -38.59 -37.59 -27.55
CA PRO A 948 -38.90 -38.36 -28.74
C PRO A 948 -38.96 -37.47 -30.00
N LYS A 949 -38.66 -38.05 -31.17
CA LYS A 949 -38.68 -37.32 -32.44
C LYS A 949 -40.02 -36.60 -32.64
N GLY A 950 -39.97 -35.33 -33.00
CA GLY A 950 -41.15 -34.47 -33.20
C GLY A 950 -41.77 -33.90 -31.91
N GLN A 951 -41.22 -34.21 -30.74
CA GLN A 951 -41.68 -33.70 -29.44
C GLN A 951 -40.67 -32.73 -28.80
N GLY A 952 -39.77 -32.15 -29.59
CA GLY A 952 -38.82 -31.15 -29.12
C GLY A 952 -39.54 -29.94 -28.51
N ARG A 953 -38.97 -29.39 -27.45
CA ARG A 953 -39.55 -28.25 -26.71
C ARG A 953 -38.69 -27.00 -26.75
N ASP A 954 -37.49 -27.09 -27.31
CA ASP A 954 -36.51 -26.01 -27.28
C ASP A 954 -36.90 -24.93 -28.28
N ARG A 955 -36.50 -23.70 -27.96
CA ARG A 955 -36.78 -22.53 -28.80
C ARG A 955 -35.59 -21.58 -28.86
N ILE A 956 -35.52 -20.83 -29.94
CA ILE A 956 -34.56 -19.74 -30.13
C ILE A 956 -35.34 -18.44 -30.05
N VAL A 957 -34.90 -17.54 -29.18
CA VAL A 957 -35.51 -16.23 -28.95
C VAL A 957 -34.51 -15.11 -29.21
N ILE A 958 -35.02 -13.97 -29.66
CA ILE A 958 -34.22 -12.79 -30.00
C ILE A 958 -34.63 -11.67 -29.05
N PHE A 959 -33.64 -11.04 -28.42
CA PHE A 959 -33.79 -9.81 -27.66
C PHE A 959 -33.17 -8.65 -28.45
N GLU A 960 -33.92 -7.57 -28.60
CA GLU A 960 -33.53 -6.34 -29.32
C GLU A 960 -33.65 -5.13 -28.38
N ASP A 961 -32.58 -4.34 -28.31
CA ASP A 961 -32.51 -3.01 -27.69
C ASP A 961 -32.79 -1.98 -28.80
N ALA A 962 -34.05 -1.58 -28.98
CA ALA A 962 -34.46 -0.81 -30.16
C ALA A 962 -34.13 0.68 -30.04
N ASP A 963 -33.93 1.19 -28.82
CA ASP A 963 -33.57 2.59 -28.56
C ASP A 963 -32.11 2.80 -28.13
N VAL A 964 -31.32 1.72 -28.07
CA VAL A 964 -29.87 1.71 -27.81
C VAL A 964 -29.54 2.28 -26.43
N ASN A 965 -30.43 2.05 -25.46
CA ASN A 965 -30.28 2.54 -24.10
C ASN A 965 -29.68 1.50 -23.14
N GLY A 966 -29.45 0.27 -23.62
CA GLY A 966 -28.96 -0.88 -22.84
C GLY A 966 -30.05 -1.77 -22.24
N SER A 967 -31.33 -1.43 -22.40
CA SER A 967 -32.50 -2.18 -21.93
C SER A 967 -33.15 -2.89 -23.11
N PHE A 968 -32.97 -4.21 -23.23
CA PHE A 968 -33.51 -5.00 -24.33
C PHE A 968 -35.03 -5.20 -24.18
N GLU A 969 -35.81 -4.27 -24.69
CA GLU A 969 -37.25 -4.12 -24.48
C GLU A 969 -38.12 -5.00 -25.39
N LYS A 970 -37.55 -5.53 -26.48
CA LYS A 970 -38.29 -6.36 -27.46
C LYS A 970 -37.82 -7.80 -27.45
N ARG A 971 -38.78 -8.73 -27.41
CA ARG A 971 -38.57 -10.18 -27.47
C ARG A 971 -39.37 -10.80 -28.62
N SER A 972 -38.72 -11.55 -29.50
CA SER A 972 -39.35 -12.39 -30.52
C SER A 972 -38.90 -13.84 -30.42
N VAL A 973 -39.63 -14.76 -31.05
CA VAL A 973 -39.26 -16.19 -31.12
C VAL A 973 -38.98 -16.53 -32.57
N PHE A 974 -37.75 -16.94 -32.85
CA PHE A 974 -37.29 -17.31 -34.19
C PHE A 974 -37.71 -18.75 -34.55
N ALA A 975 -37.35 -19.73 -33.72
CA ALA A 975 -37.62 -21.14 -33.97
C ALA A 975 -38.19 -21.85 -32.74
N ARG A 976 -39.02 -22.87 -32.95
CA ARG A 976 -39.65 -23.70 -31.91
C ARG A 976 -39.56 -25.17 -32.29
N GLY A 977 -39.71 -26.05 -31.30
CA GLY A 977 -39.79 -27.48 -31.54
C GLY A 977 -38.42 -28.15 -31.73
N LEU A 978 -37.34 -27.43 -31.40
CA LEU A 978 -35.98 -27.97 -31.40
C LEU A 978 -35.79 -28.92 -30.21
N ASN A 979 -34.74 -29.72 -30.23
CA ASN A 979 -34.58 -30.81 -29.26
C ASN A 979 -33.13 -31.00 -28.84
N LEU A 980 -32.89 -30.90 -27.53
CA LEU A 980 -31.57 -31.00 -26.90
C LEU A 980 -30.56 -30.05 -27.55
N VAL A 981 -30.94 -28.78 -27.67
CA VAL A 981 -30.04 -27.74 -28.18
C VAL A 981 -28.99 -27.40 -27.12
N SER A 982 -27.73 -27.27 -27.53
CA SER A 982 -26.58 -26.99 -26.66
C SER A 982 -25.58 -25.97 -27.25
N GLY A 983 -25.77 -25.54 -28.50
CA GLY A 983 -24.95 -24.52 -29.14
C GLY A 983 -25.74 -23.71 -30.18
N ILE A 984 -25.37 -22.44 -30.37
CA ILE A 984 -25.96 -21.54 -31.36
C ILE A 984 -24.90 -20.60 -31.93
N GLU A 985 -24.98 -20.31 -33.21
CA GLU A 985 -24.27 -19.19 -33.84
C GLU A 985 -25.09 -18.59 -35.00
N VAL A 986 -25.01 -17.27 -35.21
CA VAL A 986 -25.72 -16.58 -36.30
C VAL A 986 -24.71 -16.18 -37.38
N GLY A 987 -25.02 -16.46 -38.64
CA GLY A 987 -24.13 -16.10 -39.74
C GLY A 987 -24.43 -16.86 -41.03
N PHE A 988 -23.84 -16.40 -42.13
CA PHE A 988 -23.99 -17.03 -43.44
C PHE A 988 -25.45 -17.19 -43.92
N GLY A 989 -26.32 -16.25 -43.53
CA GLY A 989 -27.74 -16.20 -43.96
C GLY A 989 -28.67 -17.15 -43.20
N GLY A 990 -28.35 -17.45 -41.94
CA GLY A 990 -29.20 -18.25 -41.09
C GLY A 990 -28.59 -18.49 -39.71
N VAL A 991 -29.13 -19.48 -39.01
CA VAL A 991 -28.77 -19.86 -37.63
C VAL A 991 -28.23 -21.28 -37.59
N TRP A 992 -27.05 -21.43 -37.03
CA TRP A 992 -26.34 -22.69 -36.84
C TRP A 992 -26.66 -23.21 -35.44
N VAL A 993 -27.13 -24.45 -35.34
CA VAL A 993 -27.67 -24.98 -34.08
C VAL A 993 -27.08 -26.34 -33.78
N GLY A 994 -26.46 -26.48 -32.61
CA GLY A 994 -26.05 -27.77 -32.07
C GLY A 994 -27.21 -28.42 -31.35
N ALA A 995 -27.76 -29.49 -31.90
CA ALA A 995 -28.92 -30.20 -31.36
C ALA A 995 -28.66 -31.71 -31.43
N ALA A 996 -27.88 -32.22 -30.47
CA ALA A 996 -27.33 -33.57 -30.55
C ALA A 996 -28.42 -34.63 -30.85
N PRO A 997 -28.17 -35.55 -31.81
CA PRO A 997 -26.88 -35.87 -32.41
C PRO A 997 -26.54 -35.06 -33.67
N GLU A 998 -27.22 -33.94 -33.93
CA GLU A 998 -27.20 -33.21 -35.21
C GLU A 998 -26.55 -31.81 -35.07
N LEU A 999 -25.82 -31.40 -36.10
CA LEU A 999 -25.51 -29.99 -36.39
C LEU A 999 -26.51 -29.51 -37.44
N LEU A 1000 -27.32 -28.52 -37.10
CA LEU A 1000 -28.39 -27.99 -37.93
C LEU A 1000 -28.06 -26.61 -38.48
N PHE A 1001 -28.62 -26.29 -39.65
CA PHE A 1001 -28.69 -24.92 -40.17
C PHE A 1001 -30.14 -24.55 -40.51
N ILE A 1002 -30.61 -23.44 -39.93
CA ILE A 1002 -31.93 -22.88 -40.15
C ILE A 1002 -31.77 -21.62 -41.00
N PRO A 1003 -32.17 -21.64 -42.29
CA PRO A 1003 -31.99 -20.50 -43.19
C PRO A 1003 -32.92 -19.34 -42.82
N ASP A 1004 -32.38 -18.13 -42.94
CA ASP A 1004 -33.07 -16.84 -42.83
C ASP A 1004 -32.36 -15.87 -43.80
N LYS A 1005 -32.61 -16.11 -45.09
CA LYS A 1005 -31.87 -15.48 -46.19
C LYS A 1005 -32.32 -14.04 -46.42
N ASP A 1006 -33.61 -13.76 -46.24
CA ASP A 1006 -34.17 -12.41 -46.35
C ASP A 1006 -34.06 -11.60 -45.06
N ARG A 1007 -33.62 -12.23 -43.96
CA ARG A 1007 -33.29 -11.60 -42.66
C ARG A 1007 -34.52 -10.96 -42.02
N ASP A 1008 -35.67 -11.60 -42.18
CA ASP A 1008 -36.94 -11.15 -41.60
C ASP A 1008 -37.19 -11.71 -40.18
N ASP A 1009 -36.21 -12.46 -39.65
CA ASP A 1009 -36.26 -13.17 -38.37
C ASP A 1009 -37.32 -14.28 -38.33
N VAL A 1010 -37.67 -14.86 -39.50
CA VAL A 1010 -38.53 -16.03 -39.66
C VAL A 1010 -37.77 -17.11 -40.44
N PRO A 1011 -37.75 -18.37 -39.98
CA PRO A 1011 -37.14 -19.46 -40.73
C PRO A 1011 -37.74 -19.61 -42.14
N ASP A 1012 -36.91 -19.53 -43.17
CA ASP A 1012 -37.32 -19.72 -44.58
C ASP A 1012 -37.89 -21.14 -44.84
N ARG A 1013 -37.40 -22.12 -44.07
CA ARG A 1013 -37.80 -23.54 -44.14
C ARG A 1013 -37.38 -24.30 -42.88
N ASP A 1014 -37.77 -25.57 -42.82
CA ASP A 1014 -37.36 -26.50 -41.77
C ASP A 1014 -35.82 -26.61 -41.61
N PRO A 1015 -35.32 -26.88 -40.40
CA PRO A 1015 -33.89 -27.06 -40.14
C PRO A 1015 -33.24 -28.12 -41.03
N VAL A 1016 -32.07 -27.81 -41.59
CA VAL A 1016 -31.28 -28.73 -42.41
C VAL A 1016 -30.22 -29.39 -41.55
N VAL A 1017 -30.18 -30.73 -41.53
CA VAL A 1017 -29.09 -31.48 -40.90
C VAL A 1017 -27.85 -31.42 -41.77
N LEU A 1018 -26.80 -30.77 -41.30
CA LEU A 1018 -25.51 -30.66 -42.00
C LEU A 1018 -24.59 -31.83 -41.64
N LEU A 1019 -24.52 -32.16 -40.35
CA LEU A 1019 -23.78 -33.29 -39.82
C LEU A 1019 -24.62 -34.03 -38.78
N ASP A 1020 -24.39 -35.33 -38.64
CA ASP A 1020 -24.95 -36.16 -37.58
C ASP A 1020 -23.87 -37.05 -36.94
N GLY A 1021 -24.24 -37.75 -35.86
CA GLY A 1021 -23.37 -38.72 -35.18
C GLY A 1021 -22.62 -38.17 -33.98
N TRP A 1022 -23.01 -36.99 -33.47
CA TRP A 1022 -22.60 -36.51 -32.16
C TRP A 1022 -23.15 -37.42 -31.06
N GLY A 1023 -22.31 -37.74 -30.08
CA GLY A 1023 -22.62 -38.62 -28.96
C GLY A 1023 -23.77 -38.08 -28.10
N LEU A 1024 -24.48 -39.01 -27.47
CA LEU A 1024 -25.60 -38.75 -26.55
C LEU A 1024 -25.42 -39.43 -25.19
N GLN A 1025 -24.25 -40.03 -24.98
CA GLN A 1025 -23.93 -40.79 -23.78
C GLN A 1025 -23.96 -39.89 -22.54
N ASP A 1026 -23.46 -38.66 -22.70
CA ASP A 1026 -23.57 -37.60 -21.70
C ASP A 1026 -24.12 -36.33 -22.36
N THR A 1027 -25.38 -36.01 -22.08
CA THR A 1027 -26.04 -34.83 -22.64
C THR A 1027 -25.44 -33.51 -22.13
N HIS A 1028 -24.60 -33.55 -21.09
CA HIS A 1028 -23.79 -32.43 -20.59
C HIS A 1028 -22.52 -32.16 -21.42
N GLU A 1029 -22.14 -33.04 -22.35
CA GLU A 1029 -20.85 -32.99 -23.05
C GLU A 1029 -20.98 -32.98 -24.58
N THR A 1030 -22.20 -32.73 -25.08
CA THR A 1030 -22.49 -32.68 -26.50
C THR A 1030 -21.90 -31.42 -27.18
N LEU A 1031 -22.04 -31.33 -28.52
CA LEU A 1031 -21.54 -30.20 -29.29
C LEU A 1031 -22.02 -28.85 -28.73
N ASN A 1032 -21.10 -27.94 -28.41
CA ASN A 1032 -21.44 -26.67 -27.77
C ASN A 1032 -20.42 -25.55 -28.09
N SER A 1033 -20.63 -24.35 -27.53
CA SER A 1033 -19.70 -23.20 -27.59
C SER A 1033 -19.32 -22.80 -29.02
N PHE A 1034 -20.30 -22.50 -29.85
CA PHE A 1034 -20.05 -22.17 -31.25
C PHE A 1034 -19.46 -20.76 -31.37
N THR A 1035 -18.50 -20.58 -32.27
CA THR A 1035 -17.95 -19.25 -32.58
C THR A 1035 -17.37 -19.19 -34.00
N TRP A 1036 -17.44 -18.04 -34.66
CA TRP A 1036 -16.77 -17.82 -35.94
C TRP A 1036 -15.29 -17.53 -35.77
N GLY A 1037 -14.44 -18.32 -36.41
CA GLY A 1037 -13.03 -18.01 -36.56
C GLY A 1037 -12.79 -16.87 -37.56
N PRO A 1038 -11.69 -16.09 -37.42
CA PRO A 1038 -11.32 -15.06 -38.40
C PRO A 1038 -10.99 -15.63 -39.79
N ASP A 1039 -10.82 -16.95 -39.90
CA ASP A 1039 -10.64 -17.70 -41.13
C ASP A 1039 -11.96 -18.12 -41.80
N GLY A 1040 -13.11 -17.77 -41.21
CA GLY A 1040 -14.45 -18.03 -41.73
C GLY A 1040 -14.98 -19.43 -41.44
N TRP A 1041 -14.32 -20.21 -40.57
CA TRP A 1041 -14.82 -21.50 -40.11
C TRP A 1041 -15.72 -21.34 -38.87
N LEU A 1042 -16.73 -22.19 -38.74
CA LEU A 1042 -17.49 -22.36 -37.51
C LEU A 1042 -16.72 -23.29 -36.59
N TYR A 1043 -16.33 -22.83 -35.40
CA TYR A 1043 -15.69 -23.64 -34.38
C TYR A 1043 -16.70 -24.10 -33.33
N GLY A 1044 -16.44 -25.24 -32.68
CA GLY A 1044 -17.21 -25.70 -31.53
C GLY A 1044 -16.45 -26.75 -30.71
N ASN A 1045 -17.00 -27.08 -29.54
CA ASN A 1045 -16.43 -28.03 -28.59
C ASN A 1045 -17.26 -29.31 -28.47
N GLN A 1046 -16.66 -30.36 -27.91
CA GLN A 1046 -17.34 -31.54 -27.34
C GLN A 1046 -16.51 -32.12 -26.19
N GLY A 1047 -17.17 -32.64 -25.14
CA GLY A 1047 -16.53 -33.28 -24.00
C GLY A 1047 -16.37 -34.81 -24.12
N VAL A 1048 -15.49 -35.34 -23.26
CA VAL A 1048 -14.86 -36.67 -23.24
C VAL A 1048 -15.80 -37.86 -23.13
N PHE A 1049 -16.97 -37.72 -22.52
CA PHE A 1049 -17.91 -38.82 -22.31
C PHE A 1049 -18.84 -39.06 -23.52
N CYS A 1050 -18.86 -38.13 -24.47
CA CYS A 1050 -19.52 -38.34 -25.75
C CYS A 1050 -18.56 -39.02 -26.74
N HIS A 1051 -18.89 -40.22 -27.19
CA HIS A 1051 -18.15 -40.89 -28.25
C HIS A 1051 -18.87 -40.65 -29.56
N SER A 1052 -18.31 -39.77 -30.39
CA SER A 1052 -18.95 -39.28 -31.61
C SER A 1052 -18.30 -39.87 -32.85
N LEU A 1053 -19.14 -40.17 -33.84
CA LEU A 1053 -18.75 -40.58 -35.18
C LEU A 1053 -19.42 -39.62 -36.18
N ILE A 1054 -18.75 -38.51 -36.43
CA ILE A 1054 -19.34 -37.35 -37.08
C ILE A 1054 -19.20 -37.46 -38.60
N GLY A 1055 -20.29 -37.22 -39.32
CA GLY A 1055 -20.28 -37.20 -40.78
C GLY A 1055 -21.56 -36.58 -41.33
N LYS A 1056 -21.65 -36.52 -42.66
CA LYS A 1056 -22.89 -36.08 -43.32
C LYS A 1056 -24.00 -37.10 -43.09
N PRO A 1057 -25.28 -36.68 -43.12
CA PRO A 1057 -26.40 -37.62 -43.09
C PRO A 1057 -26.22 -38.73 -44.12
N ALA A 1058 -26.49 -39.98 -43.72
CA ALA A 1058 -26.30 -41.21 -44.50
C ALA A 1058 -24.85 -41.66 -44.77
N SER A 1059 -23.82 -40.99 -44.23
CA SER A 1059 -22.43 -41.49 -44.32
C SER A 1059 -22.26 -42.84 -43.62
N GLY A 1060 -21.50 -43.75 -44.25
CA GLY A 1060 -21.16 -45.05 -43.67
C GLY A 1060 -20.27 -44.93 -42.44
N GLN A 1061 -20.26 -45.96 -41.57
CA GLN A 1061 -19.51 -45.90 -40.31
C GLN A 1061 -18.00 -45.64 -40.48
N ASN A 1062 -17.41 -46.12 -41.59
CA ASN A 1062 -15.99 -45.95 -41.91
C ASN A 1062 -15.65 -44.59 -42.55
N GLU A 1063 -16.66 -43.79 -42.91
CA GLU A 1063 -16.51 -42.46 -43.54
C GLU A 1063 -16.65 -41.34 -42.50
N ARG A 1064 -16.95 -41.70 -41.24
CA ARG A 1064 -17.19 -40.78 -40.13
C ARG A 1064 -15.91 -40.50 -39.36
N THR A 1065 -15.78 -39.27 -38.88
CA THR A 1065 -14.64 -38.81 -38.09
C THR A 1065 -14.91 -39.09 -36.61
N GLU A 1066 -14.03 -39.84 -35.95
CA GLU A 1066 -14.13 -40.09 -34.51
C GLU A 1066 -13.71 -38.85 -33.71
N MET A 1067 -14.52 -38.49 -32.73
CA MET A 1067 -14.19 -37.46 -31.75
C MET A 1067 -14.62 -37.88 -30.35
N ARG A 1068 -13.71 -37.69 -29.39
CA ARG A 1068 -13.96 -37.98 -27.96
C ARG A 1068 -14.01 -36.71 -27.14
N ALA A 1069 -12.97 -35.89 -27.16
CA ALA A 1069 -12.95 -34.57 -26.55
C ALA A 1069 -12.10 -33.63 -27.40
N GLY A 1070 -12.50 -32.37 -27.51
CA GLY A 1070 -11.67 -31.37 -28.18
C GLY A 1070 -12.46 -30.29 -28.90
N VAL A 1071 -11.78 -29.66 -29.84
CA VAL A 1071 -12.30 -28.57 -30.68
C VAL A 1071 -12.50 -29.10 -32.08
N TRP A 1072 -13.66 -28.85 -32.67
CA TRP A 1072 -13.98 -29.14 -34.05
C TRP A 1072 -14.24 -27.87 -34.83
N ARG A 1073 -14.17 -27.95 -36.16
CA ARG A 1073 -14.56 -26.86 -37.04
C ARG A 1073 -15.28 -27.34 -38.29
N TYR A 1074 -16.19 -26.52 -38.80
CA TYR A 1074 -16.95 -26.76 -40.03
C TYR A 1074 -16.89 -25.54 -40.95
N HIS A 1075 -16.57 -25.76 -42.23
CA HIS A 1075 -16.49 -24.68 -43.20
C HIS A 1075 -17.85 -24.47 -43.88
N PRO A 1076 -18.51 -23.30 -43.71
CA PRO A 1076 -19.91 -23.11 -44.10
C PRO A 1076 -20.16 -23.16 -45.62
N THR A 1077 -19.19 -22.75 -46.44
CA THR A 1077 -19.33 -22.76 -47.92
C THR A 1077 -18.62 -23.91 -48.62
N LYS A 1078 -17.67 -24.59 -47.98
CA LYS A 1078 -16.96 -25.75 -48.55
C LYS A 1078 -17.57 -27.09 -48.11
N ASP A 1079 -18.39 -27.07 -47.07
CA ASP A 1079 -19.02 -28.28 -46.52
C ASP A 1079 -17.98 -29.33 -46.08
N GLU A 1080 -16.96 -28.83 -45.38
CA GLU A 1080 -15.80 -29.57 -44.84
C GLU A 1080 -15.86 -29.55 -43.31
N PHE A 1081 -15.61 -30.72 -42.68
CA PHE A 1081 -15.55 -30.89 -41.23
C PHE A 1081 -14.17 -31.37 -40.82
N GLU A 1082 -13.63 -30.82 -39.73
CA GLU A 1082 -12.35 -31.23 -39.17
C GLU A 1082 -12.37 -31.24 -37.63
N VAL A 1083 -11.66 -32.20 -37.03
CA VAL A 1083 -11.27 -32.08 -35.62
C VAL A 1083 -10.02 -31.22 -35.56
N PHE A 1084 -10.16 -30.00 -35.07
CA PHE A 1084 -9.07 -29.03 -34.98
C PHE A 1084 -8.05 -29.41 -33.90
N SER A 1085 -8.53 -29.92 -32.77
CA SER A 1085 -7.68 -30.38 -31.67
C SER A 1085 -8.38 -31.48 -30.87
N HIS A 1086 -7.60 -32.41 -30.32
CA HIS A 1086 -8.06 -33.44 -29.38
C HIS A 1086 -7.60 -33.14 -27.95
N GLY A 1087 -8.42 -33.49 -26.96
CA GLY A 1087 -8.08 -33.43 -25.54
C GLY A 1087 -9.06 -32.63 -24.67
N CYS A 1088 -8.63 -32.39 -23.42
CA CYS A 1088 -9.41 -31.83 -22.29
C CYS A 1088 -10.59 -32.72 -21.83
N SER A 1089 -11.48 -32.21 -20.97
CA SER A 1089 -12.58 -32.97 -20.36
C SER A 1089 -13.95 -32.52 -20.87
N ASN A 1090 -14.40 -31.32 -20.49
CA ASN A 1090 -15.71 -30.78 -20.88
C ASN A 1090 -15.60 -29.26 -21.08
N GLN A 1091 -15.19 -28.84 -22.28
CA GLN A 1091 -14.96 -27.43 -22.60
C GLN A 1091 -16.28 -26.69 -22.86
N TRP A 1092 -16.46 -25.54 -22.20
CA TRP A 1092 -17.61 -24.63 -22.36
C TRP A 1092 -17.16 -23.21 -22.72
N GLY A 1093 -16.24 -23.11 -23.68
CA GLY A 1093 -15.77 -21.85 -24.23
C GLY A 1093 -14.62 -22.06 -25.20
N ILE A 1094 -14.46 -21.12 -26.13
CA ILE A 1094 -13.33 -21.00 -27.06
C ILE A 1094 -13.00 -19.50 -27.08
N ASP A 1095 -11.77 -19.14 -26.69
CA ASP A 1095 -11.26 -17.74 -26.68
C ASP A 1095 -10.18 -17.59 -27.74
#